data_AF-A0A1Y3N3N7-F1
#
_entry.id   AF-A0A1Y3N3N7-F1
#
_cell.length_a   1.000
_cell.length_b   1.000
_cell.length_c   1.000
_cell.angle_alpha   90.00
_cell.angle_beta   90.00
_cell.angle_gamma   90.00
#
_symmetry.space_group_name_H-M   'P 1'
#
loop_
_entity.id
_entity.type
_entity.pdbx_description
1 polymer ?
#
loop_
_entity_poly.entity_id
_entity_poly.type
_entity_poly.pdbx_seq_one_letter_code
_entity_poly.pdbx_strand_id
1 'polypeptide(L)'
;MGGIPECSTTNNTIFTSIDELKFSPEKLKNKNVYKSVERITKEVYLKKEIKVFNNLYECEMACRFLRTIEAFTLMKKLFEEGMLQFKHDADFDIELFNGETILNNAMDLKMNLRKKFLINKAESYIEIEKRENTMNTNTIDVESSIKLEEMKINVVTLHIRGLQEIKELFTKLRSSTNIKDIASYSGNISKICKIQNTAFSQYNNIIRRFPDAKDVVKIYILYLIDVMNKDELAVNKKALTSSSNSLGSIPHSEDYSSTSGMGRELRKKLLQKDKGDILNRNINIPASMKSIQYYVRQLSYNLMLNDYRSYGKNIGNLMGNLKYLNEMNMASVSNYMDIPTDTPLIVPVGEYAFDSYETNSLSDSYKKFVTNTKFCINREKLNENETVYDILYEPHFNNFDLVFSKCKEIVYNDILNTFKQLDIIVIGLEVTLFVIILCIGYIKNYEQIITDYEEKIENLCQSFDLDKEITETHSRHEKNKNYNNIKLIISFIFVAIYILIGGMPVLTAVSKVRGILSIAQKSSDRLPIIKSIQYYTYEVVNQDRSIFLDDEPNRILNDLIYKLEKIQEELKTGSYGGPTFDDYPFLESAIKENGCHRLEGAGGTSCDSIVYDSSYGFSEEVGTLPIDELIRTYIYYVKNFITNNEEGKYIHLPFTSKENIRIMYNQMFSDDFFKLQDSLMENIFGDIQYIDSSLMEYSKEVLSNFVIFHKIYEEKIKEMDTLVSFVFLVPQAVVNKNEKYKRFLETTQTDE
;
A
#
# COMPACT_ATOMS: atom_id res chain seq x y z
N MET A 1 -1.08 33.71 58.14
CA MET A 1 -0.76 34.54 56.96
C MET A 1 -1.07 33.67 55.75
N GLY A 2 -1.98 33.98 54.83
CA GLY A 2 -2.72 35.23 54.58
C GLY A 2 -2.16 35.95 53.34
N GLY A 3 -2.94 36.29 52.31
CA GLY A 3 -4.39 36.05 52.14
C GLY A 3 -4.93 36.43 50.75
N ILE A 4 -6.23 36.17 50.58
CA ILE A 4 -7.16 36.58 49.50
C ILE A 4 -7.32 38.13 49.50
N PRO A 5 -7.74 38.85 48.42
CA PRO A 5 -8.26 38.42 47.10
C PRO A 5 -7.54 39.03 45.87
N GLU A 6 -7.98 38.63 44.66
CA GLU A 6 -8.49 39.62 43.69
C GLU A 6 -9.74 39.07 42.98
N CYS A 7 -10.65 39.92 42.50
CA CYS A 7 -12.02 39.51 42.19
C CYS A 7 -12.63 40.22 40.97
N SER A 8 -13.20 39.40 40.06
CA SER A 8 -14.27 39.71 39.10
C SER A 8 -14.28 41.05 38.34
N THR A 9 -14.32 40.97 37.01
CA THR A 9 -15.25 41.80 36.22
C THR A 9 -15.84 41.01 35.05
N THR A 10 -17.10 41.30 34.72
CA THR A 10 -17.92 40.58 33.74
C THR A 10 -17.81 41.20 32.34
N ASN A 11 -17.46 40.41 31.33
CA ASN A 11 -17.66 40.79 29.93
C ASN A 11 -19.07 40.39 29.48
N ASN A 12 -20.00 41.35 29.52
CA ASN A 12 -21.33 41.18 28.93
C ASN A 12 -21.29 41.32 27.40
N THR A 13 -22.21 40.60 26.75
CA THR A 13 -22.37 40.59 25.28
C THR A 13 -22.85 41.93 24.71
N ILE A 14 -22.19 42.39 23.65
CA ILE A 14 -22.83 43.20 22.59
C ILE A 14 -22.50 42.52 21.25
N PHE A 15 -23.50 41.91 20.62
CA PHE A 15 -23.41 41.41 19.25
C PHE A 15 -24.06 42.43 18.30
N THR A 16 -23.29 42.96 17.36
CA THR A 16 -23.80 43.72 16.20
C THR A 16 -23.12 43.21 14.94
N SER A 17 -23.91 42.82 13.94
CA SER A 17 -23.47 42.09 12.74
C SER A 17 -22.73 42.97 11.72
N ILE A 18 -21.51 42.55 11.32
CA ILE A 18 -20.70 43.22 10.27
C ILE A 18 -20.12 42.19 9.25
N ASP A 19 -20.75 41.02 9.09
CA ASP A 19 -20.24 39.93 8.23
C ASP A 19 -20.87 39.82 6.83
N GLU A 20 -21.99 40.49 6.54
CA GLU A 20 -22.77 40.24 5.31
C GLU A 20 -22.24 40.94 4.03
N LEU A 21 -21.12 41.67 4.08
CA LEU A 21 -20.65 42.54 2.97
C LEU A 21 -19.26 42.25 2.40
N LYS A 22 -18.61 41.11 2.72
CA LYS A 22 -17.31 40.73 2.11
C LYS A 22 -17.17 39.25 1.73
N PHE A 23 -17.69 38.89 0.54
CA PHE A 23 -17.31 37.64 -0.13
C PHE A 23 -15.99 37.82 -0.92
N SER A 24 -14.89 37.25 -0.41
CA SER A 24 -13.63 37.11 -1.18
C SER A 24 -13.85 36.23 -2.42
N PRO A 25 -13.25 36.56 -3.58
CA PRO A 25 -13.25 35.70 -4.77
C PRO A 25 -12.76 34.27 -4.51
N GLU A 26 -11.87 34.07 -3.54
CA GLU A 26 -11.28 32.76 -3.23
C GLU A 26 -12.32 31.77 -2.68
N LYS A 27 -13.37 32.26 -2.01
CA LYS A 27 -14.46 31.43 -1.49
C LYS A 27 -15.45 30.96 -2.57
N LEU A 28 -15.24 31.32 -3.85
CA LEU A 28 -16.03 30.81 -4.98
C LEU A 28 -15.43 29.57 -5.64
N LYS A 29 -14.09 29.41 -5.65
CA LYS A 29 -13.38 28.37 -6.42
C LYS A 29 -13.63 26.91 -6.00
N ASN A 30 -14.34 26.65 -4.90
CA ASN A 30 -14.67 25.31 -4.40
C ASN A 30 -16.18 25.16 -4.14
N LYS A 31 -16.99 25.11 -5.21
CA LYS A 31 -18.41 24.75 -5.11
C LYS A 31 -18.78 23.67 -6.14
N ASN A 32 -19.42 22.62 -5.63
CA ASN A 32 -19.86 21.47 -6.41
C ASN A 32 -21.13 21.82 -7.22
N VAL A 33 -21.10 21.62 -8.54
CA VAL A 33 -22.11 22.07 -9.53
C VAL A 33 -23.54 21.68 -9.14
N TYR A 34 -23.73 20.50 -8.55
CA TYR A 34 -25.04 20.02 -8.10
C TYR A 34 -25.76 20.96 -7.11
N LYS A 35 -25.01 21.73 -6.30
CA LYS A 35 -25.57 22.71 -5.34
C LYS A 35 -25.99 24.05 -5.97
N SER A 36 -25.85 24.23 -7.28
CA SER A 36 -26.25 25.49 -7.94
C SER A 36 -27.62 25.42 -8.59
N VAL A 37 -28.00 24.31 -9.23
CA VAL A 37 -29.39 24.12 -9.70
C VAL A 37 -30.36 24.16 -8.52
N GLU A 38 -30.01 23.51 -7.41
CA GLU A 38 -30.79 23.57 -6.16
C GLU A 38 -30.90 24.99 -5.60
N ARG A 39 -29.86 25.82 -5.73
CA ARG A 39 -29.90 27.22 -5.27
C ARG A 39 -30.80 28.07 -6.15
N ILE A 40 -30.74 27.87 -7.47
CA ILE A 40 -31.58 28.54 -8.46
C ILE A 40 -33.07 28.21 -8.25
N THR A 41 -33.41 26.99 -7.82
CA THR A 41 -34.82 26.60 -7.57
C THR A 41 -35.29 26.77 -6.13
N LYS A 42 -34.40 26.81 -5.12
CA LYS A 42 -34.79 26.94 -3.69
C LYS A 42 -34.51 28.30 -3.05
N GLU A 43 -33.84 29.26 -3.70
CA GLU A 43 -33.72 30.64 -3.19
C GLU A 43 -35.02 31.47 -3.38
N VAL A 44 -36.13 30.96 -2.84
CA VAL A 44 -37.13 31.85 -2.24
C VAL A 44 -36.43 32.50 -1.05
N TYR A 45 -36.30 33.83 -1.06
CA TYR A 45 -35.67 34.55 0.03
C TYR A 45 -36.44 34.34 1.33
N LEU A 46 -35.92 33.47 2.20
CA LEU A 46 -36.28 33.43 3.63
C LEU A 46 -35.72 34.70 4.30
N LYS A 47 -36.37 35.83 4.02
CA LYS A 47 -36.26 37.09 4.74
C LYS A 47 -36.65 36.79 6.19
N LYS A 48 -35.66 36.46 7.03
CA LYS A 48 -35.86 36.07 8.43
C LYS A 48 -36.70 37.16 9.10
N GLU A 49 -37.93 36.82 9.46
CA GLU A 49 -38.97 37.79 9.78
C GLU A 49 -38.62 38.52 11.08
N ILE A 50 -38.17 39.77 10.95
CA ILE A 50 -37.79 40.60 12.09
C ILE A 50 -39.09 41.10 12.72
N LYS A 51 -39.55 40.41 13.77
CA LYS A 51 -40.66 40.92 14.58
C LYS A 51 -40.26 42.26 15.20
N VAL A 52 -40.89 43.32 14.70
CA VAL A 52 -40.69 44.71 15.17
C VAL A 52 -41.50 44.95 16.44
N PHE A 53 -42.57 44.20 16.64
CA PHE A 53 -43.42 44.25 17.84
C PHE A 53 -43.60 42.83 18.39
N ASN A 54 -43.65 42.68 19.71
CA ASN A 54 -43.91 41.40 20.36
C ASN A 54 -45.41 41.09 20.43
N ASN A 55 -46.26 42.12 20.41
CA ASN A 55 -47.71 42.05 20.53
C ASN A 55 -48.36 43.31 19.91
N LEU A 56 -49.68 43.25 19.73
CA LEU A 56 -50.45 44.33 19.12
C LEU A 56 -50.40 45.67 19.89
N TYR A 57 -50.37 45.61 21.23
CA TYR A 57 -50.36 46.79 22.09
C TYR A 57 -49.06 47.61 21.96
N GLU A 58 -47.93 46.95 21.68
CA GLU A 58 -46.67 47.64 21.35
C GLU A 58 -46.76 48.41 20.02
N CYS A 59 -47.38 47.83 18.99
CA CYS A 59 -47.62 48.52 17.72
C CYS A 59 -48.54 49.74 17.90
N GLU A 60 -49.61 49.58 18.68
CA GLU A 60 -50.54 50.67 18.97
C GLU A 60 -49.85 51.80 19.78
N MET A 61 -49.11 51.44 20.84
CA MET A 61 -48.35 52.38 21.66
C MET A 61 -47.30 53.13 20.84
N ALA A 62 -46.54 52.45 19.98
CA ALA A 62 -45.53 53.08 19.12
C ALA A 62 -46.14 54.17 18.23
N CYS A 63 -47.37 53.98 17.74
CA CYS A 63 -48.07 54.95 16.92
C CYS A 63 -48.64 56.13 17.72
N ARG A 64 -49.18 55.90 18.94
CA ARG A 64 -49.82 56.96 19.76
C ARG A 64 -48.90 58.13 20.17
N PHE A 65 -47.57 57.96 20.14
CA PHE A 65 -46.62 59.02 20.52
C PHE A 65 -46.13 59.90 19.36
N LEU A 66 -46.47 59.59 18.11
CA LEU A 66 -46.00 60.29 16.92
C LEU A 66 -46.82 61.58 16.68
N ARG A 67 -46.16 62.75 16.73
CA ARG A 67 -46.83 64.08 16.79
C ARG A 67 -46.35 65.12 15.76
N THR A 68 -45.48 64.78 14.81
CA THR A 68 -45.05 65.68 13.71
C THR A 68 -45.50 65.16 12.34
N ILE A 69 -45.29 65.94 11.28
CA ILE A 69 -45.68 65.57 9.90
C ILE A 69 -44.81 64.42 9.37
N GLU A 70 -43.51 64.47 9.60
CA GLU A 70 -42.55 63.43 9.21
C GLU A 70 -42.83 62.12 9.96
N ALA A 71 -43.28 62.25 11.22
CA ALA A 71 -43.68 61.13 12.05
C ALA A 71 -44.93 60.40 11.51
N PHE A 72 -45.74 61.02 10.66
CA PHE A 72 -46.90 60.35 10.02
C PHE A 72 -46.44 59.31 8.98
N THR A 73 -45.38 59.61 8.22
CA THR A 73 -44.77 58.64 7.28
C THR A 73 -44.08 57.48 8.00
N LEU A 74 -43.49 57.76 9.17
CA LEU A 74 -42.97 56.70 10.05
C LEU A 74 -44.11 55.86 10.66
N MET A 75 -45.21 56.51 11.09
CA MET A 75 -46.41 55.84 11.58
C MET A 75 -46.99 54.88 10.53
N LYS A 76 -47.18 55.34 9.28
CA LYS A 76 -47.66 54.49 8.17
C LYS A 76 -46.82 53.21 8.03
N LYS A 77 -45.48 53.32 8.04
CA LYS A 77 -44.57 52.17 7.91
C LYS A 77 -44.57 51.24 9.13
N LEU A 78 -44.63 51.79 10.34
CA LEU A 78 -44.77 50.99 11.56
C LEU A 78 -46.10 50.24 11.59
N PHE A 79 -47.17 50.87 11.09
CA PHE A 79 -48.50 50.27 10.99
C PHE A 79 -48.56 49.17 9.91
N GLU A 80 -48.00 49.41 8.72
CA GLU A 80 -47.88 48.42 7.64
C GLU A 80 -47.13 47.15 8.10
N GLU A 81 -46.02 47.32 8.83
CA GLU A 81 -45.23 46.22 9.38
C GLU A 81 -45.95 45.51 10.53
N GLY A 82 -46.71 46.23 11.36
CA GLY A 82 -47.60 45.65 12.37
C GLY A 82 -48.74 44.82 11.75
N MET A 83 -49.39 45.34 10.70
CA MET A 83 -50.41 44.60 9.94
C MET A 83 -49.84 43.29 9.37
N LEU A 84 -48.64 43.32 8.79
CA LEU A 84 -47.98 42.12 8.27
C LEU A 84 -47.71 41.07 9.36
N GLN A 85 -47.34 41.50 10.56
CA GLN A 85 -47.03 40.62 11.69
C GLN A 85 -48.27 40.05 12.41
N PHE A 86 -49.41 40.75 12.40
CA PHE A 86 -50.63 40.38 13.16
C PHE A 86 -51.88 40.09 12.31
N LYS A 87 -51.80 40.06 10.97
CA LYS A 87 -52.87 39.74 9.98
C LYS A 87 -53.69 38.43 10.18
N HIS A 88 -53.39 37.63 11.21
CA HIS A 88 -54.05 36.36 11.52
C HIS A 88 -54.57 36.30 12.96
N ASP A 89 -54.47 37.40 13.71
CA ASP A 89 -55.00 37.51 15.07
C ASP A 89 -56.48 37.94 15.04
N ALA A 90 -57.32 37.30 15.84
CA ALA A 90 -58.78 37.35 15.66
C ALA A 90 -59.43 38.67 16.11
N ASP A 91 -58.76 39.40 17.01
CA ASP A 91 -59.22 40.70 17.52
C ASP A 91 -58.80 41.90 16.62
N PHE A 92 -58.18 41.64 15.46
CA PHE A 92 -57.61 42.69 14.59
C PHE A 92 -58.52 43.07 13.41
N ASP A 93 -59.45 43.99 13.65
CA ASP A 93 -60.36 44.53 12.64
C ASP A 93 -59.63 45.47 11.64
N ILE A 94 -59.59 45.06 10.37
CA ILE A 94 -59.00 45.80 9.26
C ILE A 94 -59.86 47.01 8.83
N GLU A 95 -61.19 46.96 8.98
CA GLU A 95 -62.06 48.07 8.56
C GLU A 95 -61.87 49.31 9.45
N LEU A 96 -61.51 49.09 10.72
CA LEU A 96 -61.25 50.12 11.73
C LEU A 96 -60.06 51.05 11.37
N PHE A 97 -59.21 50.62 10.41
CA PHE A 97 -57.99 51.33 10.00
C PHE A 97 -57.93 51.73 8.52
N ASN A 98 -59.06 51.77 7.81
CA ASN A 98 -59.12 52.41 6.50
C ASN A 98 -58.80 53.91 6.62
N GLY A 99 -57.65 54.32 6.09
CA GLY A 99 -57.15 55.70 6.18
C GLY A 99 -58.08 56.75 5.55
N GLU A 100 -58.86 56.39 4.52
CA GLU A 100 -59.85 57.28 3.91
C GLU A 100 -61.05 57.47 4.83
N THR A 101 -61.56 56.39 5.41
CA THR A 101 -62.63 56.43 6.42
C THR A 101 -62.19 57.22 7.66
N ILE A 102 -60.93 57.08 8.10
CA ILE A 102 -60.38 57.87 9.21
C ILE A 102 -60.27 59.36 8.86
N LEU A 103 -59.79 59.72 7.66
CA LEU A 103 -59.75 61.13 7.23
C LEU A 103 -61.16 61.75 7.16
N ASN A 104 -62.11 61.03 6.58
CA ASN A 104 -63.50 61.48 6.45
C ASN A 104 -64.15 61.68 7.84
N ASN A 105 -64.06 60.68 8.72
CA ASN A 105 -64.54 60.78 10.11
C ASN A 105 -63.85 61.93 10.88
N ALA A 106 -62.58 62.22 10.58
CA ALA A 106 -61.86 63.35 11.18
C ALA A 106 -62.27 64.72 10.61
N MET A 107 -62.79 64.80 9.38
CA MET A 107 -63.32 66.04 8.81
C MET A 107 -64.66 66.45 9.43
N ASP A 108 -65.50 65.49 9.81
CA ASP A 108 -66.79 65.73 10.48
C ASP A 108 -66.65 66.19 11.94
N LEU A 109 -65.53 65.86 12.59
CA LEU A 109 -65.22 66.42 13.91
C LEU A 109 -65.10 67.95 13.86
N LYS A 110 -65.56 68.61 14.93
CA LYS A 110 -65.64 70.08 15.06
C LYS A 110 -64.26 70.72 15.28
N MET A 111 -63.38 70.57 14.29
CA MET A 111 -61.97 70.95 14.32
C MET A 111 -61.74 72.45 14.06
N ASN A 112 -60.61 72.97 14.58
CA ASN A 112 -60.15 74.31 14.26
C ASN A 112 -59.53 74.39 12.85
N LEU A 113 -59.43 75.61 12.31
CA LEU A 113 -59.02 75.87 10.93
C LEU A 113 -57.65 75.24 10.57
N ARG A 114 -56.69 75.28 11.51
CA ARG A 114 -55.35 74.72 11.32
C ARG A 114 -55.37 73.20 11.18
N LYS A 115 -56.24 72.49 11.91
CA LYS A 115 -56.39 71.04 11.77
C LYS A 115 -57.08 70.66 10.45
N LYS A 116 -58.15 71.36 10.06
CA LYS A 116 -58.81 71.12 8.76
C LYS A 116 -57.83 71.31 7.59
N PHE A 117 -57.07 72.41 7.57
CA PHE A 117 -56.02 72.63 6.57
C PHE A 117 -55.02 71.46 6.45
N LEU A 118 -54.63 70.82 7.56
CA LEU A 118 -53.72 69.68 7.54
C LEU A 118 -54.37 68.40 6.98
N ILE A 119 -55.66 68.15 7.28
CA ILE A 119 -56.40 67.00 6.74
C ILE A 119 -56.58 67.15 5.22
N ASN A 120 -57.11 68.29 4.75
CA ASN A 120 -57.24 68.57 3.32
C ASN A 120 -55.89 68.52 2.58
N LYS A 121 -54.78 68.87 3.24
CA LYS A 121 -53.44 68.72 2.65
C LYS A 121 -53.02 67.25 2.54
N ALA A 122 -53.27 66.42 3.54
CA ALA A 122 -53.00 64.98 3.48
C ALA A 122 -53.84 64.29 2.39
N GLU A 123 -55.12 64.62 2.30
CA GLU A 123 -56.04 64.20 1.23
C GLU A 123 -55.50 64.57 -0.16
N SER A 124 -55.02 65.80 -0.34
CA SER A 124 -54.43 66.23 -1.62
C SER A 124 -53.17 65.46 -2.01
N TYR A 125 -52.36 64.99 -1.05
CA TYR A 125 -51.22 64.13 -1.34
C TYR A 125 -51.64 62.71 -1.75
N ILE A 126 -52.72 62.16 -1.15
CA ILE A 126 -53.28 60.86 -1.55
C ILE A 126 -53.85 60.93 -2.98
N GLU A 127 -54.50 62.03 -3.36
CA GLU A 127 -54.90 62.24 -4.76
C GLU A 127 -53.69 62.32 -5.72
N ILE A 128 -52.61 63.00 -5.33
CA ILE A 128 -51.39 63.08 -6.16
C ILE A 128 -50.76 61.69 -6.31
N GLU A 129 -50.59 60.94 -5.22
CA GLU A 129 -50.06 59.56 -5.22
C GLU A 129 -50.92 58.65 -6.12
N LYS A 130 -52.26 58.76 -6.07
CA LYS A 130 -53.15 58.04 -6.99
C LYS A 130 -52.95 58.46 -8.45
N ARG A 131 -52.88 59.76 -8.74
CA ARG A 131 -52.71 60.29 -10.11
C ARG A 131 -51.36 59.86 -10.72
N GLU A 132 -50.27 59.98 -9.97
CA GLU A 132 -48.92 59.56 -10.42
C GLU A 132 -48.87 58.06 -10.71
N ASN A 133 -49.47 57.21 -9.87
CA ASN A 133 -49.59 55.78 -10.14
C ASN A 133 -50.43 55.48 -11.41
N THR A 134 -51.48 56.26 -11.70
CA THR A 134 -52.28 56.09 -12.94
C THR A 134 -51.65 56.70 -14.20
N MET A 135 -50.65 57.59 -14.09
CA MET A 135 -50.07 58.29 -15.25
C MET A 135 -48.79 57.66 -15.82
N ASN A 136 -48.19 56.67 -15.15
CA ASN A 136 -46.94 56.07 -15.61
C ASN A 136 -47.09 54.96 -16.69
N THR A 137 -48.29 54.43 -16.93
CA THR A 137 -48.50 53.44 -18.01
C THR A 137 -48.61 54.09 -19.39
N ASN A 138 -47.49 54.57 -19.91
CA ASN A 138 -47.36 54.87 -21.34
C ASN A 138 -47.42 53.58 -22.16
N THR A 139 -48.19 53.56 -23.25
CA THR A 139 -48.44 52.35 -24.07
C THR A 139 -47.18 51.72 -24.68
N ILE A 140 -46.11 52.50 -24.86
CA ILE A 140 -44.81 52.04 -25.34
C ILE A 140 -44.13 51.06 -24.35
N ASP A 141 -44.38 51.22 -23.05
CA ASP A 141 -43.71 50.42 -22.01
C ASP A 141 -44.41 49.08 -21.73
N VAL A 142 -45.65 48.92 -22.21
CA VAL A 142 -46.36 47.63 -22.20
C VAL A 142 -45.78 46.70 -23.27
N GLU A 143 -45.48 47.19 -24.47
CA GLU A 143 -44.85 46.39 -25.52
C GLU A 143 -43.38 46.03 -25.15
N SER A 144 -42.65 46.96 -24.51
CA SER A 144 -41.28 46.70 -24.02
C SER A 144 -41.27 45.55 -23.00
N SER A 145 -42.19 45.57 -22.05
CA SER A 145 -42.33 44.58 -20.97
C SER A 145 -42.76 43.20 -21.49
N ILE A 146 -43.81 43.12 -22.31
CA ILE A 146 -44.26 41.85 -22.91
C ILE A 146 -43.13 41.18 -23.70
N LYS A 147 -42.38 41.96 -24.49
CA LYS A 147 -41.24 41.51 -25.29
C LYS A 147 -40.03 41.08 -24.45
N LEU A 148 -39.89 41.57 -23.22
CA LEU A 148 -38.88 41.10 -22.26
C LEU A 148 -39.27 39.73 -21.68
N GLU A 149 -40.53 39.57 -21.26
CA GLU A 149 -41.03 38.28 -20.73
C GLU A 149 -41.04 37.18 -21.80
N GLU A 150 -41.42 37.49 -23.05
CA GLU A 150 -41.31 36.57 -24.18
C GLU A 150 -39.87 36.02 -24.32
N MET A 151 -38.86 36.88 -24.22
CA MET A 151 -37.46 36.45 -24.31
C MET A 151 -36.98 35.67 -23.08
N LYS A 152 -37.48 35.99 -21.87
CA LYS A 152 -37.23 35.19 -20.67
C LYS A 152 -37.77 33.77 -20.80
N ILE A 153 -39.02 33.61 -21.24
CA ILE A 153 -39.68 32.31 -21.46
C ILE A 153 -38.91 31.49 -22.51
N ASN A 154 -38.46 32.11 -23.60
CA ASN A 154 -37.61 31.45 -24.60
C ASN A 154 -36.29 30.93 -24.01
N VAL A 155 -35.67 31.66 -23.07
CA VAL A 155 -34.43 31.24 -22.39
C VAL A 155 -34.69 30.11 -21.37
N VAL A 156 -35.77 30.18 -20.59
CA VAL A 156 -36.19 29.09 -19.68
C VAL A 156 -36.46 27.80 -20.47
N THR A 157 -37.13 27.90 -21.62
CA THR A 157 -37.39 26.78 -22.54
C THR A 157 -36.09 26.13 -23.03
N LEU A 158 -35.03 26.90 -23.28
CA LEU A 158 -33.73 26.36 -23.66
C LEU A 158 -33.06 25.60 -22.49
N HIS A 159 -33.16 26.08 -21.25
CA HIS A 159 -32.62 25.37 -20.08
C HIS A 159 -33.33 24.05 -19.83
N ILE A 160 -34.66 24.03 -19.94
CA ILE A 160 -35.45 22.79 -19.79
C ILE A 160 -35.05 21.76 -20.86
N ARG A 161 -34.89 22.17 -22.13
CA ARG A 161 -34.34 21.30 -23.18
C ARG A 161 -32.92 20.82 -22.88
N GLY A 162 -32.08 21.68 -22.29
CA GLY A 162 -30.74 21.30 -21.83
C GLY A 162 -30.77 20.21 -20.75
N LEU A 163 -31.64 20.37 -19.75
CA LEU A 163 -31.85 19.37 -18.69
C LEU A 163 -32.44 18.06 -19.23
N GLN A 164 -33.36 18.12 -20.20
CA GLN A 164 -33.90 16.95 -20.89
C GLN A 164 -32.80 16.17 -21.63
N GLU A 165 -31.90 16.84 -22.35
CA GLU A 165 -30.77 16.19 -23.04
C GLU A 165 -29.71 15.63 -22.07
N ILE A 166 -29.50 16.29 -20.92
CA ILE A 166 -28.67 15.76 -19.82
C ILE A 166 -29.31 14.50 -19.22
N LYS A 167 -30.62 14.51 -18.99
CA LYS A 167 -31.39 13.32 -18.56
C LYS A 167 -31.29 12.20 -19.60
N GLU A 168 -31.46 12.49 -20.89
CA GLU A 168 -31.33 11.51 -21.98
C GLU A 168 -29.92 10.88 -21.99
N LEU A 169 -28.88 11.70 -21.84
CA LEU A 169 -27.47 11.25 -21.75
C LEU A 169 -27.24 10.32 -20.54
N PHE A 170 -27.64 10.71 -19.34
CA PHE A 170 -27.51 9.86 -18.15
C PHE A 170 -28.37 8.58 -18.23
N THR A 171 -29.56 8.66 -18.84
CA THR A 171 -30.40 7.48 -19.08
C THR A 171 -29.73 6.50 -20.04
N LYS A 172 -29.10 7.00 -21.12
CA LYS A 172 -28.33 6.16 -22.05
C LYS A 172 -27.13 5.52 -21.39
N LEU A 173 -26.31 6.30 -20.67
CA LEU A 173 -25.17 5.83 -19.87
C LEU A 173 -25.57 4.75 -18.85
N ARG A 174 -26.78 4.84 -18.28
CA ARG A 174 -27.34 3.81 -17.38
C ARG A 174 -27.78 2.55 -18.13
N SER A 175 -28.35 2.69 -19.33
CA SER A 175 -28.87 1.56 -20.13
C SER A 175 -27.80 0.82 -20.94
N SER A 176 -26.66 1.44 -21.22
CA SER A 176 -25.63 0.89 -22.09
C SER A 176 -24.80 -0.19 -21.42
N THR A 177 -24.77 -1.37 -22.02
CA THR A 177 -23.82 -2.44 -21.70
C THR A 177 -22.70 -2.58 -22.74
N ASN A 178 -22.72 -1.76 -23.80
CA ASN A 178 -21.83 -1.90 -24.96
C ASN A 178 -20.96 -0.65 -25.17
N ILE A 179 -19.64 -0.86 -25.31
CA ILE A 179 -18.65 0.19 -25.59
C ILE A 179 -18.96 0.96 -26.89
N LYS A 180 -19.67 0.34 -27.85
CA LYS A 180 -20.09 1.01 -29.10
C LYS A 180 -21.13 2.11 -28.86
N ASP A 181 -21.89 2.06 -27.77
CA ASP A 181 -22.93 3.05 -27.45
C ASP A 181 -22.33 4.42 -27.09
N ILE A 182 -21.03 4.45 -26.73
CA ILE A 182 -20.26 5.69 -26.45
C ILE A 182 -20.30 6.66 -27.64
N ALA A 183 -20.36 6.16 -28.87
CA ALA A 183 -20.52 6.99 -30.06
C ALA A 183 -21.83 7.81 -30.04
N SER A 184 -22.90 7.27 -29.45
CA SER A 184 -24.20 7.95 -29.35
C SER A 184 -24.17 9.14 -28.37
N TYR A 185 -23.32 9.09 -27.33
CA TYR A 185 -23.23 10.14 -26.31
C TYR A 185 -22.65 11.43 -26.89
N SER A 186 -21.77 11.32 -27.89
CA SER A 186 -21.28 12.48 -28.66
C SER A 186 -22.42 13.29 -29.26
N GLY A 187 -23.53 12.64 -29.64
CA GLY A 187 -24.75 13.27 -30.11
C GLY A 187 -25.42 14.13 -29.04
N ASN A 188 -25.73 13.56 -27.87
CA ASN A 188 -26.35 14.31 -26.76
C ASN A 188 -25.43 15.42 -26.24
N ILE A 189 -24.11 15.17 -26.11
CA ILE A 189 -23.12 16.18 -25.73
C ILE A 189 -23.09 17.33 -26.77
N SER A 190 -23.14 17.02 -28.07
CA SER A 190 -23.23 18.03 -29.13
C SER A 190 -24.52 18.85 -29.06
N LYS A 191 -25.67 18.22 -28.77
CA LYS A 191 -26.95 18.92 -28.56
C LYS A 191 -26.90 19.83 -27.33
N ILE A 192 -26.40 19.36 -26.18
CA ILE A 192 -26.23 20.15 -24.95
C ILE A 192 -25.37 21.38 -25.23
N CYS A 193 -24.22 21.20 -25.89
CA CYS A 193 -23.34 22.31 -26.28
C CYS A 193 -24.04 23.31 -27.24
N LYS A 194 -24.85 22.83 -28.20
CA LYS A 194 -25.66 23.72 -29.06
C LYS A 194 -26.67 24.53 -28.25
N ILE A 195 -27.44 23.87 -27.38
CA ILE A 195 -28.42 24.51 -26.50
C ILE A 195 -27.74 25.56 -25.61
N GLN A 196 -26.59 25.24 -25.00
CA GLN A 196 -25.81 26.17 -24.18
C GLN A 196 -25.38 27.42 -24.96
N ASN A 197 -24.90 27.24 -26.21
CA ASN A 197 -24.52 28.37 -27.05
C ASN A 197 -25.74 29.19 -27.54
N THR A 198 -26.90 28.57 -27.73
CA THR A 198 -28.16 29.29 -28.03
C THR A 198 -28.69 30.07 -26.82
N ALA A 199 -28.67 29.49 -25.62
CA ALA A 199 -29.04 30.21 -24.40
C ALA A 199 -28.08 31.40 -24.13
N PHE A 200 -26.77 31.19 -24.33
CA PHE A 200 -25.76 32.24 -24.26
C PHE A 200 -26.03 33.38 -25.27
N SER A 201 -26.37 33.09 -26.52
CA SER A 201 -26.67 34.14 -27.49
C SER A 201 -27.97 34.88 -27.17
N GLN A 202 -29.01 34.19 -26.67
CA GLN A 202 -30.25 34.83 -26.22
C GLN A 202 -30.05 35.74 -25.01
N TYR A 203 -29.31 35.33 -23.98
CA TYR A 203 -29.00 36.23 -22.86
C TYR A 203 -28.27 37.50 -23.31
N ASN A 204 -27.30 37.39 -24.23
CA ASN A 204 -26.61 38.56 -24.77
C ASN A 204 -27.54 39.46 -25.62
N ASN A 205 -28.53 38.87 -26.31
CA ASN A 205 -29.57 39.62 -27.03
C ASN A 205 -30.50 40.38 -26.07
N ILE A 206 -30.96 39.74 -24.98
CA ILE A 206 -31.81 40.40 -23.95
C ILE A 206 -31.04 41.54 -23.31
N ILE A 207 -29.83 41.30 -22.79
CA ILE A 207 -29.03 42.32 -22.08
C ILE A 207 -28.61 43.48 -23.00
N ARG A 208 -28.52 43.26 -24.32
CA ARG A 208 -28.30 44.33 -25.30
C ARG A 208 -29.54 45.20 -25.55
N ARG A 209 -30.75 44.65 -25.40
CA ARG A 209 -32.03 45.36 -25.61
C ARG A 209 -32.57 45.99 -24.32
N PHE A 210 -32.34 45.33 -23.19
CA PHE A 210 -32.86 45.67 -21.87
C PHE A 210 -31.71 45.66 -20.84
N PRO A 211 -30.75 46.61 -20.92
CA PRO A 211 -29.58 46.63 -20.05
C PRO A 211 -29.93 46.81 -18.56
N ASP A 212 -31.05 47.46 -18.27
CA ASP A 212 -31.53 47.75 -16.91
C ASP A 212 -32.31 46.59 -16.25
N ALA A 213 -32.53 45.48 -16.97
CA ALA A 213 -33.18 44.27 -16.46
C ALA A 213 -32.25 43.50 -15.49
N LYS A 214 -32.07 44.05 -14.29
CA LYS A 214 -31.15 43.57 -13.24
C LYS A 214 -31.44 42.13 -12.78
N ASP A 215 -32.68 41.68 -12.91
CA ASP A 215 -33.11 40.29 -12.73
C ASP A 215 -32.49 39.37 -13.80
N VAL A 216 -32.64 39.71 -15.08
CA VAL A 216 -32.04 38.93 -16.19
C VAL A 216 -30.52 38.95 -16.11
N VAL A 217 -29.90 40.08 -15.74
CA VAL A 217 -28.44 40.16 -15.58
C VAL A 217 -27.96 39.26 -14.43
N LYS A 218 -28.69 39.17 -13.31
CA LYS A 218 -28.37 38.20 -12.23
C LYS A 218 -28.47 36.75 -12.72
N ILE A 219 -29.57 36.40 -13.40
CA ILE A 219 -29.78 35.03 -13.92
C ILE A 219 -28.69 34.69 -14.96
N TYR A 220 -28.28 35.63 -15.80
CA TYR A 220 -27.18 35.43 -16.74
C TYR A 220 -25.82 35.26 -16.04
N ILE A 221 -25.54 36.01 -14.97
CA ILE A 221 -24.32 35.83 -14.16
C ILE A 221 -24.27 34.42 -13.56
N LEU A 222 -25.39 33.91 -13.03
CA LEU A 222 -25.49 32.53 -12.57
C LEU A 222 -25.28 31.53 -13.71
N TYR A 223 -25.93 31.72 -14.86
CA TYR A 223 -25.74 30.87 -16.05
C TYR A 223 -24.28 30.84 -16.55
N LEU A 224 -23.58 31.98 -16.52
CA LEU A 224 -22.18 32.07 -16.91
C LEU A 224 -21.26 31.29 -15.97
N ILE A 225 -21.50 31.32 -14.66
CA ILE A 225 -20.75 30.57 -13.66
C ILE A 225 -21.13 29.09 -13.75
N ASP A 226 -22.38 28.77 -13.42
CA ASP A 226 -22.82 27.42 -13.08
C ASP A 226 -23.04 26.50 -14.29
N VAL A 227 -23.17 27.05 -15.51
CA VAL A 227 -23.44 26.26 -16.73
C VAL A 227 -22.37 26.45 -17.82
N MET A 228 -21.84 27.67 -17.99
CA MET A 228 -20.81 27.94 -19.00
C MET A 228 -19.37 27.84 -18.47
N ASN A 229 -19.15 27.80 -17.15
CA ASN A 229 -17.84 27.89 -16.50
C ASN A 229 -16.99 29.09 -16.99
N LYS A 230 -17.64 30.25 -17.12
CA LYS A 230 -17.06 31.52 -17.60
C LYS A 230 -17.04 32.57 -16.48
N ASP A 231 -16.45 32.20 -15.35
CA ASP A 231 -16.33 33.03 -14.15
C ASP A 231 -15.80 34.44 -14.45
N GLU A 232 -14.77 34.58 -15.29
CA GLU A 232 -14.23 35.88 -15.69
C GLU A 232 -15.28 36.75 -16.41
N LEU A 233 -16.07 36.16 -17.31
CA LEU A 233 -17.13 36.88 -18.01
C LEU A 233 -18.28 37.24 -17.06
N ALA A 234 -18.58 36.37 -16.09
CA ALA A 234 -19.56 36.61 -15.04
C ALA A 234 -19.12 37.73 -14.09
N VAL A 235 -17.85 37.75 -13.68
CA VAL A 235 -17.22 38.82 -12.89
C VAL A 235 -17.22 40.12 -13.68
N ASN A 236 -16.89 40.12 -14.96
CA ASN A 236 -16.98 41.31 -15.82
C ASN A 236 -18.42 41.83 -15.98
N LYS A 237 -19.42 40.95 -16.05
CA LYS A 237 -20.85 41.34 -16.06
C LYS A 237 -21.34 41.82 -14.69
N LYS A 238 -20.81 41.26 -13.60
CA LYS A 238 -21.06 41.73 -12.22
C LYS A 238 -20.42 43.10 -11.98
N ALA A 239 -19.22 43.33 -12.48
CA ALA A 239 -18.54 44.63 -12.49
C ALA A 239 -19.34 45.66 -13.29
N LEU A 240 -19.89 45.31 -14.47
CA LEU A 240 -20.82 46.17 -15.20
C LEU A 240 -22.09 46.56 -14.39
N THR A 241 -22.42 45.83 -13.33
CA THR A 241 -23.50 46.18 -12.36
C THR A 241 -23.01 46.70 -11.00
N SER A 242 -21.71 47.00 -10.83
CA SER A 242 -21.14 47.35 -9.51
C SER A 242 -19.95 48.33 -9.54
N SER A 243 -19.13 48.32 -10.59
CA SER A 243 -17.93 49.15 -10.74
C SER A 243 -17.38 49.09 -12.17
N SER A 244 -17.29 50.23 -12.85
CA SER A 244 -16.48 50.36 -14.06
C SER A 244 -14.99 50.13 -13.76
N ASN A 245 -14.25 49.57 -14.74
CA ASN A 245 -12.79 49.59 -14.95
C ASN A 245 -11.98 48.29 -14.72
N SER A 246 -10.92 48.15 -15.54
CA SER A 246 -9.79 47.20 -15.51
C SER A 246 -9.97 45.78 -16.08
N LEU A 247 -8.86 45.17 -16.54
CA LEU A 247 -8.79 44.02 -17.47
C LEU A 247 -7.37 43.38 -17.46
N GLY A 248 -7.21 42.04 -17.53
CA GLY A 248 -5.87 41.39 -17.66
C GLY A 248 -5.83 39.85 -17.78
N SER A 249 -5.07 39.34 -18.78
CA SER A 249 -4.72 37.97 -19.24
C SER A 249 -4.21 36.94 -18.20
N ILE A 250 -4.38 35.60 -18.29
CA ILE A 250 -3.98 34.56 -19.32
C ILE A 250 -2.43 34.42 -19.43
N PRO A 251 -1.75 33.22 -19.29
CA PRO A 251 -1.80 32.05 -20.22
C PRO A 251 -1.52 30.60 -19.66
N HIS A 252 -1.23 29.65 -20.58
CA HIS A 252 -1.10 28.17 -20.51
C HIS A 252 0.27 27.55 -20.06
N SER A 253 0.32 26.21 -19.94
CA SER A 253 1.51 25.36 -20.20
C SER A 253 1.15 23.95 -20.74
N GLU A 254 2.15 23.24 -21.26
CA GLU A 254 2.15 21.86 -21.81
C GLU A 254 3.36 21.07 -21.19
N ASP A 255 3.81 19.84 -21.52
CA ASP A 255 3.58 18.80 -22.57
C ASP A 255 4.15 17.41 -22.07
N TYR A 256 4.25 16.40 -22.96
CA TYR A 256 5.14 15.20 -22.98
C TYR A 256 4.67 13.80 -22.52
N SER A 257 5.46 12.80 -22.92
CA SER A 257 5.10 11.40 -23.17
C SER A 257 6.19 10.38 -22.78
N SER A 258 5.91 9.07 -22.85
CA SER A 258 6.93 8.01 -23.03
C SER A 258 6.30 6.66 -23.43
N THR A 259 7.12 5.73 -23.97
CA THR A 259 6.73 4.37 -24.41
C THR A 259 7.73 3.32 -23.90
N SER A 260 7.30 2.05 -23.79
CA SER A 260 8.01 1.00 -23.03
C SER A 260 8.49 -0.20 -23.87
N GLY A 261 9.48 -0.95 -23.35
CA GLY A 261 10.13 -2.08 -24.05
C GLY A 261 10.01 -3.41 -23.30
N MET A 262 9.27 -4.36 -23.86
CA MET A 262 8.81 -5.60 -23.20
C MET A 262 9.84 -6.76 -23.17
N GLY A 263 10.88 -6.74 -24.01
CA GLY A 263 11.75 -7.91 -24.27
C GLY A 263 12.70 -8.33 -23.13
N ARG A 264 12.90 -7.51 -22.10
CA ARG A 264 13.86 -7.81 -20.99
C ARG A 264 13.29 -8.72 -19.90
N GLU A 265 11.98 -8.92 -19.82
CA GLU A 265 11.37 -9.65 -18.69
C GLU A 265 11.47 -11.18 -18.79
N LEU A 266 11.30 -11.75 -19.99
CA LEU A 266 11.19 -13.21 -20.14
C LEU A 266 12.43 -13.97 -19.64
N ARG A 267 13.63 -13.42 -19.87
CA ARG A 267 14.89 -14.02 -19.38
C ARG A 267 15.03 -13.96 -17.86
N LYS A 268 14.43 -12.98 -17.17
CA LYS A 268 14.43 -12.93 -15.69
C LYS A 268 13.58 -14.05 -15.09
N LYS A 269 12.44 -14.39 -15.70
CA LYS A 269 11.50 -15.38 -15.16
C LYS A 269 12.06 -16.81 -15.16
N LEU A 270 12.88 -17.18 -16.14
CA LEU A 270 13.52 -18.52 -16.17
C LEU A 270 14.60 -18.71 -15.08
N LEU A 271 15.31 -17.65 -14.69
CA LEU A 271 16.34 -17.69 -13.64
C LEU A 271 15.77 -17.78 -12.22
N GLN A 272 14.48 -17.50 -12.01
CA GLN A 272 13.88 -17.56 -10.66
C GLN A 272 13.68 -18.99 -10.13
N LYS A 273 13.69 -20.01 -11.00
CA LYS A 273 13.31 -21.39 -10.62
C LYS A 273 14.41 -22.15 -9.83
N ASP A 274 15.66 -21.69 -9.84
CA ASP A 274 16.80 -22.36 -9.18
C ASP A 274 17.18 -21.73 -7.81
N LYS A 275 16.55 -20.62 -7.39
CA LYS A 275 16.99 -19.85 -6.20
C LYS A 275 17.06 -20.68 -4.90
N GLY A 276 16.12 -21.60 -4.68
CA GLY A 276 16.10 -22.45 -3.47
C GLY A 276 17.24 -23.46 -3.45
N ASP A 277 17.51 -24.12 -4.59
CA ASP A 277 18.62 -25.06 -4.74
C ASP A 277 19.98 -24.35 -4.79
N ILE A 278 20.02 -23.09 -5.23
CA ILE A 278 21.17 -22.20 -5.08
C ILE A 278 21.44 -21.89 -3.59
N LEU A 279 20.42 -21.57 -2.78
CA LEU A 279 20.60 -21.37 -1.34
C LEU A 279 21.10 -22.64 -0.66
N ASN A 280 20.47 -23.79 -0.91
CA ASN A 280 20.84 -25.08 -0.30
C ASN A 280 22.29 -25.52 -0.64
N ARG A 281 22.80 -25.12 -1.81
CA ARG A 281 24.22 -25.29 -2.16
C ARG A 281 25.12 -24.26 -1.45
N ASN A 282 24.75 -22.99 -1.51
CA ASN A 282 25.55 -21.89 -0.93
C ASN A 282 25.71 -21.99 0.59
N ILE A 283 24.72 -22.54 1.30
CA ILE A 283 24.68 -22.61 2.77
C ILE A 283 25.87 -23.39 3.38
N ASN A 284 26.34 -24.42 2.67
CA ASN A 284 27.41 -25.33 3.10
C ASN A 284 28.82 -24.86 2.70
N ILE A 285 28.95 -23.86 1.83
CA ILE A 285 30.25 -23.32 1.36
C ILE A 285 31.24 -23.08 2.52
N PRO A 286 30.86 -22.43 3.64
CA PRO A 286 31.80 -22.13 4.72
C PRO A 286 32.38 -23.40 5.35
N ALA A 287 31.53 -24.42 5.56
CA ALA A 287 31.94 -25.68 6.16
C ALA A 287 32.87 -26.49 5.24
N SER A 288 32.63 -26.47 3.93
CA SER A 288 33.56 -27.05 2.94
C SER A 288 34.89 -26.30 2.88
N MET A 289 34.90 -24.99 3.08
CA MET A 289 36.14 -24.20 3.07
C MET A 289 36.97 -24.38 4.35
N LYS A 290 36.33 -24.47 5.53
CA LYS A 290 37.00 -24.92 6.77
C LYS A 290 37.53 -26.34 6.65
N SER A 291 36.77 -27.23 6.02
CA SER A 291 37.22 -28.61 5.73
C SER A 291 38.45 -28.61 4.84
N ILE A 292 38.50 -27.77 3.80
CA ILE A 292 39.70 -27.62 2.95
C ILE A 292 40.89 -27.08 3.74
N GLN A 293 40.73 -26.06 4.58
CA GLN A 293 41.83 -25.56 5.41
C GLN A 293 42.44 -26.67 6.28
N TYR A 294 41.58 -27.43 6.98
CA TYR A 294 42.00 -28.62 7.74
C TYR A 294 42.71 -29.65 6.86
N TYR A 295 42.10 -30.11 5.77
CA TYR A 295 42.72 -31.16 4.95
C TYR A 295 43.95 -30.69 4.16
N VAL A 296 44.13 -29.40 3.88
CA VAL A 296 45.40 -28.86 3.33
C VAL A 296 46.50 -28.94 4.39
N ARG A 297 46.25 -28.48 5.64
CA ARG A 297 47.20 -28.66 6.76
C ARG A 297 47.61 -30.13 6.93
N GLN A 298 46.64 -31.04 6.89
CA GLN A 298 46.88 -32.48 6.96
C GLN A 298 47.61 -33.04 5.72
N LEU A 299 47.35 -32.54 4.51
CA LEU A 299 48.09 -32.91 3.31
C LEU A 299 49.55 -32.44 3.39
N SER A 300 49.79 -31.21 3.86
CA SER A 300 51.14 -30.68 4.05
C SER A 300 51.93 -31.50 5.07
N TYR A 301 51.34 -32.05 6.14
CA TYR A 301 52.07 -33.02 6.99
C TYR A 301 52.52 -34.27 6.22
N ASN A 302 51.64 -34.90 5.45
CA ASN A 302 51.98 -36.09 4.67
C ASN A 302 53.14 -35.79 3.69
N LEU A 303 53.10 -34.64 3.01
CA LEU A 303 54.15 -34.20 2.09
C LEU A 303 55.46 -33.83 2.81
N MET A 304 55.41 -32.98 3.85
CA MET A 304 56.58 -32.54 4.61
C MET A 304 57.30 -33.70 5.28
N LEU A 305 56.56 -34.66 5.83
CA LEU A 305 57.12 -35.81 6.54
C LEU A 305 57.52 -36.96 5.62
N ASN A 306 57.02 -37.00 4.38
CA ASN A 306 56.99 -38.18 3.50
C ASN A 306 56.33 -39.37 4.21
N ASP A 307 55.16 -39.10 4.79
CA ASP A 307 54.25 -40.08 5.38
C ASP A 307 53.00 -40.17 4.49
N TYR A 308 52.46 -41.36 4.29
CA TYR A 308 51.31 -41.60 3.42
C TYR A 308 50.15 -42.30 4.13
N ARG A 309 50.23 -42.50 5.46
CA ARG A 309 49.20 -43.18 6.25
C ARG A 309 47.81 -42.54 6.13
N SER A 310 47.72 -41.21 6.06
CA SER A 310 46.44 -40.48 5.90
C SER A 310 46.30 -39.77 4.55
N TYR A 311 47.35 -39.71 3.73
CA TYR A 311 47.38 -39.00 2.45
C TYR A 311 46.16 -39.29 1.56
N GLY A 312 45.78 -40.57 1.41
CA GLY A 312 44.60 -40.97 0.63
C GLY A 312 43.28 -40.40 1.15
N LYS A 313 43.07 -40.37 2.47
CA LYS A 313 41.89 -39.76 3.12
C LYS A 313 41.87 -38.26 2.85
N ASN A 314 43.00 -37.58 3.08
CA ASN A 314 43.10 -36.13 2.99
C ASN A 314 42.96 -35.62 1.55
N ILE A 315 43.64 -36.25 0.58
CA ILE A 315 43.55 -35.85 -0.83
C ILE A 315 42.15 -36.14 -1.41
N GLY A 316 41.52 -37.24 -1.01
CA GLY A 316 40.13 -37.56 -1.39
C GLY A 316 39.15 -36.52 -0.86
N ASN A 317 39.25 -36.17 0.42
CA ASN A 317 38.40 -35.16 1.05
C ASN A 317 38.63 -33.75 0.48
N LEU A 318 39.87 -33.41 0.11
CA LEU A 318 40.19 -32.17 -0.61
C LEU A 318 39.57 -32.15 -2.00
N MET A 319 39.69 -33.24 -2.77
CA MET A 319 39.07 -33.33 -4.09
C MET A 319 37.54 -33.26 -4.02
N GLY A 320 36.90 -33.90 -3.03
CA GLY A 320 35.46 -33.82 -2.79
C GLY A 320 34.98 -32.40 -2.51
N ASN A 321 35.61 -31.71 -1.54
CA ASN A 321 35.26 -30.32 -1.21
C ASN A 321 35.62 -29.35 -2.34
N LEU A 322 36.75 -29.54 -3.03
CA LEU A 322 37.09 -28.74 -4.21
C LEU A 322 36.04 -28.92 -5.31
N LYS A 323 35.58 -30.15 -5.58
CA LYS A 323 34.53 -30.42 -6.55
C LYS A 323 33.24 -29.67 -6.19
N TYR A 324 32.83 -29.75 -4.93
CA TYR A 324 31.67 -29.02 -4.41
C TYR A 324 31.76 -27.51 -4.66
N LEU A 325 32.91 -26.89 -4.34
CA LEU A 325 33.10 -25.45 -4.51
C LEU A 325 33.26 -25.03 -5.98
N ASN A 326 34.02 -25.79 -6.77
CA ASN A 326 34.38 -25.47 -8.14
C ASN A 326 33.27 -25.79 -9.17
N GLU A 327 32.59 -26.92 -9.03
CA GLU A 327 31.60 -27.38 -10.02
C GLU A 327 30.17 -26.99 -9.64
N MET A 328 29.78 -27.17 -8.38
CA MET A 328 28.37 -26.96 -7.96
C MET A 328 28.06 -25.51 -7.58
N ASN A 329 29.06 -24.76 -7.09
CA ASN A 329 28.87 -23.45 -6.48
C ASN A 329 29.51 -22.27 -7.25
N MET A 330 30.58 -22.47 -8.01
CA MET A 330 31.32 -21.37 -8.68
C MET A 330 30.45 -20.44 -9.52
N ALA A 331 29.49 -20.99 -10.28
CA ALA A 331 28.55 -20.21 -11.08
C ALA A 331 27.54 -19.42 -10.23
N SER A 332 27.12 -19.97 -9.09
CA SER A 332 26.27 -19.27 -8.11
C SER A 332 27.04 -18.09 -7.50
N VAL A 333 28.22 -18.36 -6.93
CA VAL A 333 29.07 -17.35 -6.30
C VAL A 333 29.41 -16.21 -7.28
N SER A 334 29.77 -16.56 -8.52
CA SER A 334 30.10 -15.56 -9.55
C SER A 334 28.91 -14.68 -9.98
N ASN A 335 27.68 -15.17 -9.87
CA ASN A 335 26.46 -14.44 -10.28
C ASN A 335 25.81 -13.64 -9.15
N TYR A 336 25.96 -14.05 -7.88
CA TYR A 336 25.23 -13.50 -6.74
C TYR A 336 26.11 -12.86 -5.66
N MET A 337 27.44 -13.02 -5.74
CA MET A 337 28.39 -12.58 -4.71
C MET A 337 29.51 -11.70 -5.24
N ASP A 338 29.32 -11.10 -6.42
CA ASP A 338 30.18 -10.04 -6.98
C ASP A 338 29.92 -8.70 -6.26
N ILE A 339 30.32 -8.68 -4.99
CA ILE A 339 30.10 -7.59 -4.04
C ILE A 339 31.46 -7.26 -3.40
N PRO A 340 31.89 -5.98 -3.36
CA PRO A 340 33.15 -5.59 -2.74
C PRO A 340 33.09 -5.80 -1.22
N THR A 341 34.20 -6.23 -0.61
CA THR A 341 34.28 -6.39 0.84
C THR A 341 34.81 -5.11 1.50
N ASP A 342 34.07 -4.58 2.48
CA ASP A 342 34.43 -3.34 3.20
C ASP A 342 35.77 -3.47 3.94
N THR A 343 36.08 -4.69 4.38
CA THR A 343 37.40 -5.10 4.86
C THR A 343 38.21 -5.66 3.70
N PRO A 344 39.50 -5.30 3.54
CA PRO A 344 40.39 -6.04 2.64
C PRO A 344 40.42 -7.51 3.09
N LEU A 345 40.35 -8.41 2.13
CA LEU A 345 40.52 -9.84 2.38
C LEU A 345 42.00 -10.17 2.38
N ILE A 346 42.38 -11.04 3.31
CA ILE A 346 43.65 -11.78 3.25
C ILE A 346 43.57 -12.71 2.04
N VAL A 347 44.61 -12.72 1.22
CA VAL A 347 44.72 -13.59 0.04
C VAL A 347 46.15 -14.07 -0.14
N PRO A 348 46.41 -15.39 -0.16
CA PRO A 348 47.77 -15.90 -0.35
C PRO A 348 48.34 -15.51 -1.72
N VAL A 349 49.57 -15.00 -1.71
CA VAL A 349 50.35 -14.67 -2.91
C VAL A 349 51.31 -15.84 -3.20
N GLY A 350 51.12 -16.51 -4.33
CA GLY A 350 51.77 -17.81 -4.60
C GLY A 350 53.26 -17.73 -4.91
N GLU A 351 54.10 -17.64 -3.89
CA GLU A 351 55.48 -18.16 -3.88
C GLU A 351 55.99 -18.41 -2.45
N TYR A 352 55.58 -17.56 -1.49
CA TYR A 352 55.83 -17.69 -0.04
C TYR A 352 54.55 -17.33 0.73
N ALA A 353 54.44 -17.73 2.00
CA ALA A 353 53.24 -17.54 2.85
C ALA A 353 53.02 -16.07 3.32
N PHE A 354 53.19 -15.09 2.44
CA PHE A 354 52.84 -13.69 2.69
C PHE A 354 51.46 -13.39 2.10
N ASP A 355 50.50 -13.13 2.99
CA ASP A 355 49.15 -12.70 2.63
C ASP A 355 49.15 -11.28 2.07
N SER A 356 48.56 -11.09 0.89
CA SER A 356 48.18 -9.76 0.42
C SER A 356 46.82 -9.37 1.01
N TYR A 357 46.71 -8.12 1.45
CA TYR A 357 45.43 -7.52 1.87
C TYR A 357 44.78 -6.86 0.64
N GLU A 358 43.95 -7.61 -0.08
CA GLU A 358 43.31 -7.17 -1.33
C GLU A 358 41.84 -6.80 -1.11
N THR A 359 41.44 -5.61 -1.56
CA THR A 359 40.03 -5.18 -1.61
C THR A 359 39.34 -5.71 -2.87
N ASN A 360 39.22 -7.04 -2.95
CA ASN A 360 38.59 -7.73 -4.07
C ASN A 360 37.06 -7.80 -3.91
N SER A 361 36.37 -8.25 -4.97
CA SER A 361 35.03 -8.82 -4.78
C SER A 361 35.15 -10.14 -4.01
N LEU A 362 34.13 -10.45 -3.24
CA LEU A 362 33.99 -11.74 -2.55
C LEU A 362 33.96 -12.91 -3.55
N SER A 363 33.32 -12.72 -4.70
CA SER A 363 33.36 -13.60 -5.88
C SER A 363 34.79 -13.92 -6.35
N ASP A 364 35.68 -12.93 -6.42
CA ASP A 364 37.07 -13.12 -6.85
C ASP A 364 37.95 -13.75 -5.78
N SER A 365 37.76 -13.38 -4.52
CA SER A 365 38.46 -14.04 -3.40
C SER A 365 38.08 -15.52 -3.27
N TYR A 366 36.83 -15.88 -3.58
CA TYR A 366 36.41 -17.29 -3.73
C TYR A 366 37.09 -18.00 -4.90
N LYS A 367 37.21 -17.34 -6.08
CA LYS A 367 37.96 -17.89 -7.22
C LYS A 367 39.44 -18.12 -6.87
N LYS A 368 40.07 -17.19 -6.14
CA LYS A 368 41.47 -17.31 -5.69
C LYS A 368 41.62 -18.40 -4.62
N PHE A 369 40.69 -18.56 -3.68
CA PHE A 369 40.62 -19.73 -2.79
C PHE A 369 40.59 -21.06 -3.56
N VAL A 370 39.65 -21.20 -4.51
CA VAL A 370 39.48 -22.42 -5.32
C VAL A 370 40.72 -22.69 -6.19
N THR A 371 41.41 -21.65 -6.64
CA THR A 371 42.65 -21.77 -7.42
C THR A 371 43.83 -22.19 -6.54
N ASN A 372 43.98 -21.60 -5.35
CA ASN A 372 45.02 -21.99 -4.39
C ASN A 372 44.79 -23.43 -3.87
N THR A 373 43.53 -23.85 -3.70
CA THR A 373 43.18 -25.25 -3.37
C THR A 373 43.63 -26.23 -4.47
N LYS A 374 43.42 -25.88 -5.75
CA LYS A 374 43.92 -26.69 -6.89
C LYS A 374 45.45 -26.78 -6.90
N PHE A 375 46.15 -25.68 -6.58
CA PHE A 375 47.60 -25.68 -6.45
C PHE A 375 48.07 -26.62 -5.34
N CYS A 376 47.44 -26.57 -4.15
CA CYS A 376 47.77 -27.46 -3.03
C CYS A 376 47.55 -28.94 -3.36
N ILE A 377 46.46 -29.29 -4.05
CA ILE A 377 46.16 -30.66 -4.50
C ILE A 377 47.17 -31.17 -5.54
N ASN A 378 47.72 -30.26 -6.35
CA ASN A 378 48.71 -30.59 -7.38
C ASN A 378 50.17 -30.48 -6.88
N ARG A 379 50.40 -30.19 -5.59
CA ARG A 379 51.75 -30.05 -5.01
C ARG A 379 52.40 -31.42 -4.85
N GLU A 380 53.42 -31.68 -5.66
CA GLU A 380 54.29 -32.85 -5.49
C GLU A 380 55.11 -32.77 -4.19
N LYS A 381 55.92 -33.81 -3.94
CA LYS A 381 56.82 -33.87 -2.77
C LYS A 381 57.80 -32.69 -2.77
N LEU A 382 58.39 -32.40 -1.60
CA LEU A 382 59.58 -31.57 -1.52
C LEU A 382 60.70 -32.15 -2.38
N ASN A 383 61.28 -31.28 -3.21
CA ASN A 383 62.59 -31.50 -3.81
C ASN A 383 63.67 -31.35 -2.73
N GLU A 384 64.87 -31.90 -2.96
CA GLU A 384 65.96 -31.92 -1.95
C GLU A 384 66.47 -30.52 -1.57
N ASN A 385 66.17 -29.51 -2.38
CA ASN A 385 66.52 -28.10 -2.17
C ASN A 385 65.39 -27.26 -1.53
N GLU A 386 64.21 -27.84 -1.28
CA GLU A 386 63.06 -27.16 -0.69
C GLU A 386 62.96 -27.45 0.82
N THR A 387 62.52 -26.46 1.59
CA THR A 387 62.40 -26.50 3.04
C THR A 387 60.97 -26.80 3.51
N VAL A 388 60.80 -26.99 4.81
CA VAL A 388 59.47 -27.12 5.47
C VAL A 388 58.56 -25.93 5.13
N TYR A 389 59.11 -24.72 5.03
CA TYR A 389 58.36 -23.50 4.73
C TYR A 389 57.82 -23.47 3.29
N ASP A 390 58.41 -24.25 2.38
CA ASP A 390 58.03 -24.29 0.96
C ASP A 390 56.85 -25.28 0.68
N ILE A 391 56.33 -25.97 1.72
CA ILE A 391 54.96 -26.53 1.73
C ILE A 391 54.03 -25.93 2.80
N LEU A 392 54.43 -24.86 3.49
CA LEU A 392 53.52 -24.06 4.32
C LEU A 392 52.60 -23.17 3.46
N TYR A 393 52.09 -23.75 2.37
CA TYR A 393 50.92 -23.28 1.63
C TYR A 393 49.65 -23.63 2.42
N GLU A 394 49.52 -23.09 3.62
CA GLU A 394 48.20 -22.94 4.18
C GLU A 394 47.49 -21.79 3.45
N PRO A 395 46.28 -22.04 2.93
CA PRO A 395 45.40 -20.96 2.51
C PRO A 395 44.87 -20.24 3.77
N HIS A 396 45.75 -19.42 4.38
CA HIS A 396 45.38 -18.47 5.43
C HIS A 396 44.28 -17.57 4.87
N PHE A 397 43.13 -17.58 5.55
CA PHE A 397 41.92 -16.92 5.08
C PHE A 397 41.09 -16.45 6.27
N ASN A 398 41.75 -15.72 7.16
CA ASN A 398 41.07 -14.96 8.21
C ASN A 398 40.08 -13.96 7.56
N ASN A 399 39.01 -13.61 8.29
CA ASN A 399 37.81 -12.90 7.81
C ASN A 399 36.89 -13.64 6.82
N PHE A 400 37.20 -14.82 6.28
CA PHE A 400 36.25 -15.48 5.37
C PHE A 400 34.93 -15.92 6.04
N ASP A 401 34.90 -16.17 7.35
CA ASP A 401 33.65 -16.41 8.09
C ASP A 401 32.71 -15.19 8.09
N LEU A 402 33.28 -13.98 8.24
CA LEU A 402 32.55 -12.71 8.14
C LEU A 402 32.05 -12.45 6.70
N VAL A 403 32.82 -12.89 5.70
CA VAL A 403 32.48 -12.66 4.30
C VAL A 403 31.44 -13.69 3.81
N PHE A 404 31.45 -14.95 4.27
CA PHE A 404 30.37 -15.88 3.97
C PHE A 404 29.12 -15.74 4.83
N SER A 405 29.20 -15.19 6.05
CA SER A 405 27.98 -14.81 6.76
C SER A 405 27.22 -13.76 5.95
N LYS A 406 27.92 -12.78 5.36
CA LYS A 406 27.36 -11.90 4.32
C LYS A 406 26.83 -12.68 3.11
N CYS A 407 27.53 -13.68 2.55
CA CYS A 407 26.98 -14.50 1.44
C CYS A 407 25.64 -15.15 1.78
N LYS A 408 25.55 -15.82 2.94
CA LYS A 408 24.32 -16.44 3.42
C LYS A 408 23.23 -15.39 3.52
N GLU A 409 23.54 -14.26 4.17
CA GLU A 409 22.62 -13.14 4.34
C GLU A 409 22.13 -12.56 3.01
N ILE A 410 22.99 -12.38 2.01
CA ILE A 410 22.64 -11.84 0.68
C ILE A 410 21.61 -12.73 -0.04
N VAL A 411 21.87 -14.04 -0.11
CA VAL A 411 21.00 -14.98 -0.84
C VAL A 411 19.69 -15.20 -0.08
N TYR A 412 19.76 -15.28 1.25
CA TYR A 412 18.58 -15.30 2.13
C TYR A 412 17.76 -14.02 1.99
N ASN A 413 18.38 -12.84 1.99
CA ASN A 413 17.71 -11.55 1.84
C ASN A 413 17.07 -11.38 0.46
N ASP A 414 17.66 -11.88 -0.62
CA ASP A 414 17.05 -11.87 -1.96
C ASP A 414 15.80 -12.78 -2.04
N ILE A 415 15.84 -13.94 -1.36
CA ILE A 415 14.67 -14.82 -1.21
C ILE A 415 13.60 -14.16 -0.33
N LEU A 416 13.97 -13.59 0.83
CA LEU A 416 13.04 -12.82 1.68
C LEU A 416 12.47 -11.60 0.98
N ASN A 417 13.24 -10.91 0.13
CA ASN A 417 12.77 -9.77 -0.66
C ASN A 417 11.79 -10.23 -1.75
N THR A 418 12.03 -11.39 -2.36
CA THR A 418 11.07 -12.03 -3.28
C THR A 418 9.75 -12.34 -2.54
N PHE A 419 9.80 -12.81 -1.30
CA PHE A 419 8.60 -12.98 -0.47
C PHE A 419 7.94 -11.67 -0.05
N LYS A 420 8.69 -10.64 0.35
CA LYS A 420 8.14 -9.30 0.66
C LYS A 420 7.44 -8.68 -0.56
N GLN A 421 7.95 -8.91 -1.77
CA GLN A 421 7.29 -8.50 -3.01
C GLN A 421 5.98 -9.27 -3.23
N LEU A 422 5.93 -10.57 -2.91
CA LEU A 422 4.69 -11.35 -2.96
C LEU A 422 3.67 -10.87 -1.91
N ASP A 423 4.09 -10.62 -0.67
CA ASP A 423 3.28 -10.03 0.40
C ASP A 423 2.64 -8.70 -0.07
N ILE A 424 3.45 -7.80 -0.65
CA ILE A 424 3.00 -6.51 -1.21
C ILE A 424 2.03 -6.69 -2.39
N ILE A 425 2.25 -7.67 -3.27
CA ILE A 425 1.36 -7.95 -4.41
C ILE A 425 -0.01 -8.47 -3.93
N VAL A 426 -0.04 -9.39 -2.96
CA VAL A 426 -1.30 -9.90 -2.37
C VAL A 426 -2.09 -8.77 -1.73
N ILE A 427 -1.47 -7.99 -0.84
CA ILE A 427 -2.11 -6.83 -0.19
C ILE A 427 -2.54 -5.78 -1.23
N GLY A 428 -1.74 -5.53 -2.26
CA GLY A 428 -2.06 -4.60 -3.35
C GLY A 428 -3.27 -5.01 -4.19
N LEU A 429 -3.44 -6.31 -4.44
CA LEU A 429 -4.61 -6.87 -5.11
C LEU A 429 -5.87 -6.79 -4.24
N GLU A 430 -5.76 -7.11 -2.95
CA GLU A 430 -6.86 -6.96 -1.98
C GLU A 430 -7.35 -5.51 -1.90
N VAL A 431 -6.43 -4.54 -1.77
CA VAL A 431 -6.74 -3.11 -1.74
C VAL A 431 -7.33 -2.61 -3.06
N THR A 432 -6.80 -3.05 -4.20
CA THR A 432 -7.32 -2.67 -5.53
C THR A 432 -8.73 -3.19 -5.73
N LEU A 433 -9.01 -4.43 -5.32
CA LEU A 433 -10.36 -5.00 -5.38
C LEU A 433 -11.32 -4.31 -4.41
N PHE A 434 -10.89 -3.95 -3.21
CA PHE A 434 -11.68 -3.13 -2.29
C PHE A 434 -12.05 -1.77 -2.92
N VAL A 435 -11.11 -1.11 -3.62
CA VAL A 435 -11.39 0.13 -4.38
C VAL A 435 -12.37 -0.13 -5.53
N ILE A 436 -12.26 -1.25 -6.26
CA ILE A 436 -13.24 -1.62 -7.30
C ILE A 436 -14.64 -1.79 -6.71
N ILE A 437 -14.76 -2.46 -5.55
CA ILE A 437 -16.03 -2.61 -4.82
C ILE A 437 -16.62 -1.23 -4.43
N LEU A 438 -15.80 -0.33 -3.90
CA LEU A 438 -16.22 1.05 -3.59
C LEU A 438 -16.65 1.82 -4.85
N CYS A 439 -15.95 1.67 -5.97
CA CYS A 439 -16.31 2.28 -7.25
C CYS A 439 -17.66 1.78 -7.78
N ILE A 440 -17.96 0.48 -7.69
CA ILE A 440 -19.27 -0.06 -8.10
C ILE A 440 -20.38 0.42 -7.14
N GLY A 441 -20.07 0.52 -5.83
CA GLY A 441 -20.94 1.18 -4.86
C GLY A 441 -21.23 2.64 -5.22
N TYR A 442 -20.21 3.39 -5.63
CA TYR A 442 -20.34 4.80 -6.04
C TYR A 442 -21.12 4.97 -7.35
N ILE A 443 -20.99 4.05 -8.32
CA ILE A 443 -21.77 4.07 -9.56
C ILE A 443 -23.29 4.00 -9.29
N LYS A 444 -23.73 3.34 -8.21
CA LYS A 444 -25.15 3.37 -7.82
C LYS A 444 -25.66 4.75 -7.39
N ASN A 445 -24.77 5.65 -6.97
CA ASN A 445 -25.14 7.02 -6.61
C ASN A 445 -25.67 7.83 -7.82
N TYR A 446 -25.37 7.40 -9.05
CA TYR A 446 -25.96 7.97 -10.26
C TYR A 446 -27.48 7.77 -10.34
N GLU A 447 -28.06 6.73 -9.72
CA GLU A 447 -29.53 6.59 -9.71
C GLU A 447 -30.19 7.69 -8.87
N GLN A 448 -29.62 8.03 -7.71
CA GLN A 448 -30.09 9.17 -6.91
C GLN A 448 -29.93 10.48 -7.68
N ILE A 449 -28.79 10.70 -8.35
CA ILE A 449 -28.55 11.88 -9.19
C ILE A 449 -29.58 12.01 -10.33
N ILE A 450 -29.98 10.89 -10.95
CA ILE A 450 -31.03 10.90 -12.00
C ILE A 450 -32.37 11.33 -11.40
N THR A 451 -32.81 10.74 -10.28
CA THR A 451 -34.07 11.12 -9.62
C THR A 451 -34.06 12.58 -9.13
N ASP A 452 -32.94 13.05 -8.59
CA ASP A 452 -32.69 14.46 -8.26
C ASP A 452 -32.90 15.41 -9.46
N TYR A 453 -32.54 14.99 -10.68
CA TYR A 453 -32.78 15.77 -11.90
C TYR A 453 -34.22 15.66 -12.39
N GLU A 454 -34.89 14.52 -12.22
CA GLU A 454 -36.32 14.37 -12.56
C GLU A 454 -37.19 15.30 -11.71
N GLU A 455 -36.97 15.32 -10.39
CA GLU A 455 -37.66 16.22 -9.46
C GLU A 455 -37.41 17.71 -9.82
N LYS A 456 -36.17 18.07 -10.18
CA LYS A 456 -35.82 19.45 -10.57
C LYS A 456 -36.44 19.87 -11.90
N ILE A 457 -36.57 18.95 -12.86
CA ILE A 457 -37.28 19.21 -14.13
C ILE A 457 -38.78 19.38 -13.87
N GLU A 458 -39.40 18.52 -13.05
CA GLU A 458 -40.83 18.61 -12.76
C GLU A 458 -41.19 19.93 -12.05
N ASN A 459 -40.44 20.31 -11.01
CA ASN A 459 -40.62 21.59 -10.32
C ASN A 459 -40.46 22.80 -11.27
N LEU A 460 -39.51 22.76 -12.22
CA LEU A 460 -39.32 23.83 -13.21
C LEU A 460 -40.44 23.90 -14.25
N CYS A 461 -41.04 22.77 -14.65
CA CYS A 461 -42.22 22.80 -15.52
C CYS A 461 -43.44 23.38 -14.77
N GLN A 462 -43.63 22.99 -13.51
CA GLN A 462 -44.72 23.50 -12.66
C GLN A 462 -44.60 25.00 -12.37
N SER A 463 -43.39 25.55 -12.22
CA SER A 463 -43.19 26.96 -11.85
C SER A 463 -43.36 27.97 -13.00
N PHE A 464 -43.60 27.51 -14.23
CA PHE A 464 -43.68 28.35 -15.43
C PHE A 464 -44.94 28.09 -16.29
N ASP A 465 -45.94 27.38 -15.74
CA ASP A 465 -47.19 26.99 -16.43
C ASP A 465 -46.95 26.36 -17.83
N LEU A 466 -45.88 25.59 -17.98
CA LEU A 466 -45.54 24.91 -19.22
C LEU A 466 -46.37 23.64 -19.37
N ASP A 467 -47.00 23.46 -20.55
CA ASP A 467 -48.06 22.48 -20.77
C ASP A 467 -47.74 21.07 -20.25
N LYS A 468 -48.67 20.57 -19.43
CA LYS A 468 -48.51 19.36 -18.61
C LYS A 468 -48.41 18.06 -19.41
N GLU A 469 -48.74 18.09 -20.70
CA GLU A 469 -48.62 16.95 -21.63
C GLU A 469 -47.19 16.38 -21.69
N ILE A 470 -46.16 17.17 -21.34
CA ILE A 470 -44.75 16.73 -21.38
C ILE A 470 -44.37 15.80 -20.22
N THR A 471 -45.11 15.79 -19.09
CA THR A 471 -44.65 15.14 -17.84
C THR A 471 -45.48 13.94 -17.34
N GLU A 472 -46.73 13.74 -17.75
CA GLU A 472 -47.63 12.77 -17.06
C GLU A 472 -47.42 11.26 -17.37
N THR A 473 -46.41 10.86 -18.15
CA THR A 473 -46.30 9.48 -18.67
C THR A 473 -45.61 8.44 -17.78
N HIS A 474 -44.93 8.78 -16.67
CA HIS A 474 -44.00 7.83 -16.01
C HIS A 474 -44.03 7.65 -14.47
N SER A 475 -44.80 8.43 -13.69
CA SER A 475 -44.65 8.52 -12.22
C SER A 475 -45.13 7.32 -11.36
N ARG A 476 -45.37 6.12 -11.94
CA ARG A 476 -46.15 5.05 -11.27
C ARG A 476 -45.40 3.84 -10.69
N HIS A 477 -44.07 3.85 -10.59
CA HIS A 477 -43.30 2.63 -10.28
C HIS A 477 -42.33 2.65 -9.06
N GLU A 478 -42.50 3.58 -8.12
CA GLU A 478 -41.62 3.69 -6.94
C GLU A 478 -42.25 3.11 -5.65
N LYS A 479 -41.82 1.90 -5.26
CA LYS A 479 -41.91 1.38 -3.86
C LYS A 479 -41.07 0.15 -3.51
N ASN A 480 -40.40 -0.50 -4.47
CA ASN A 480 -39.63 -1.75 -4.26
C ASN A 480 -38.09 -1.63 -4.30
N LYS A 481 -37.50 -0.44 -4.49
CA LYS A 481 -36.04 -0.30 -4.77
C LYS A 481 -35.12 -0.69 -3.61
N ASN A 482 -35.48 -0.43 -2.35
CA ASN A 482 -34.53 -0.51 -1.21
C ASN A 482 -33.92 -1.91 -0.97
N TYR A 483 -34.68 -2.99 -1.20
CA TYR A 483 -34.21 -4.35 -0.90
C TYR A 483 -33.00 -4.77 -1.77
N ASN A 484 -32.95 -4.30 -3.02
CA ASN A 484 -31.90 -4.62 -3.99
C ASN A 484 -30.55 -3.96 -3.66
N ASN A 485 -30.53 -2.93 -2.81
CA ASN A 485 -29.28 -2.31 -2.35
C ASN A 485 -28.65 -3.10 -1.20
N ILE A 486 -29.45 -3.59 -0.24
CA ILE A 486 -28.99 -4.46 0.84
C ILE A 486 -28.40 -5.77 0.28
N LYS A 487 -29.12 -6.45 -0.63
CA LYS A 487 -28.64 -7.70 -1.26
C LYS A 487 -27.28 -7.54 -1.95
N LEU A 488 -27.04 -6.38 -2.60
CA LEU A 488 -25.81 -6.11 -3.34
C LEU A 488 -24.62 -5.73 -2.44
N ILE A 489 -24.86 -5.00 -1.35
CA ILE A 489 -23.83 -4.76 -0.31
C ILE A 489 -23.42 -6.11 0.31
N ILE A 490 -24.39 -6.97 0.62
CA ILE A 490 -24.14 -8.32 1.14
C ILE A 490 -23.32 -9.17 0.16
N SER A 491 -23.61 -9.14 -1.16
CA SER A 491 -22.78 -9.87 -2.12
C SER A 491 -21.34 -9.36 -2.20
N PHE A 492 -21.09 -8.05 -2.04
CA PHE A 492 -19.73 -7.53 -1.99
C PHE A 492 -18.99 -7.89 -0.71
N ILE A 493 -19.69 -7.95 0.43
CA ILE A 493 -19.12 -8.46 1.68
C ILE A 493 -18.71 -9.93 1.50
N PHE A 494 -19.53 -10.77 0.85
CA PHE A 494 -19.16 -12.15 0.55
C PHE A 494 -17.96 -12.27 -0.40
N VAL A 495 -17.86 -11.43 -1.44
CA VAL A 495 -16.69 -11.41 -2.35
C VAL A 495 -15.42 -10.98 -1.62
N ALA A 496 -15.48 -9.95 -0.76
CA ALA A 496 -14.35 -9.52 0.05
C ALA A 496 -13.90 -10.60 1.05
N ILE A 497 -14.85 -11.25 1.73
CA ILE A 497 -14.59 -12.38 2.63
C ILE A 497 -13.95 -13.55 1.87
N TYR A 498 -14.48 -13.92 0.70
CA TYR A 498 -13.91 -14.99 -0.13
C TYR A 498 -12.45 -14.71 -0.53
N ILE A 499 -12.13 -13.45 -0.85
CA ILE A 499 -10.77 -13.06 -1.26
C ILE A 499 -9.80 -12.99 -0.08
N LEU A 500 -10.23 -12.51 1.10
CA LEU A 500 -9.44 -12.61 2.33
C LEU A 500 -9.17 -14.07 2.74
N ILE A 501 -10.17 -14.96 2.57
CA ILE A 501 -10.02 -16.41 2.77
C ILE A 501 -9.08 -17.01 1.71
N GLY A 502 -9.03 -16.49 0.48
CA GLY A 502 -8.09 -16.89 -0.56
C GLY A 502 -6.64 -16.40 -0.35
N GLY A 503 -6.46 -15.21 0.21
CA GLY A 503 -5.15 -14.63 0.53
C GLY A 503 -4.49 -15.24 1.77
N MET A 504 -5.29 -15.58 2.80
CA MET A 504 -4.78 -16.11 4.07
C MET A 504 -3.90 -17.36 3.95
N PRO A 505 -4.22 -18.40 3.13
CA PRO A 505 -3.32 -19.53 2.87
C PRO A 505 -1.97 -19.11 2.28
N VAL A 506 -1.94 -18.09 1.40
CA VAL A 506 -0.71 -17.59 0.76
C VAL A 506 0.20 -16.95 1.80
N LEU A 507 -0.34 -16.03 2.60
CA LEU A 507 0.40 -15.36 3.68
C LEU A 507 0.88 -16.37 4.73
N THR A 508 0.06 -17.38 5.04
CA THR A 508 0.43 -18.49 5.94
C THR A 508 1.58 -19.33 5.38
N ALA A 509 1.54 -19.68 4.08
CA ALA A 509 2.60 -20.42 3.42
C ALA A 509 3.93 -19.63 3.38
N VAL A 510 3.87 -18.33 3.03
CA VAL A 510 5.05 -17.44 3.04
C VAL A 510 5.63 -17.30 4.45
N SER A 511 4.78 -17.16 5.48
CA SER A 511 5.21 -17.11 6.88
C SER A 511 5.89 -18.42 7.32
N LYS A 512 5.31 -19.59 6.99
CA LYS A 512 5.92 -20.90 7.27
C LYS A 512 7.26 -21.08 6.56
N VAL A 513 7.36 -20.74 5.28
CA VAL A 513 8.62 -20.86 4.51
C VAL A 513 9.69 -19.91 5.05
N ARG A 514 9.32 -18.69 5.49
CA ARG A 514 10.22 -17.77 6.20
C ARG A 514 10.76 -18.37 7.49
N GLY A 515 9.91 -19.07 8.26
CA GLY A 515 10.32 -19.86 9.43
C GLY A 515 11.32 -20.96 9.08
N ILE A 516 10.96 -21.82 8.12
CA ILE A 516 11.78 -22.96 7.65
C ILE A 516 13.17 -22.51 7.17
N LEU A 517 13.24 -21.43 6.38
CA LEU A 517 14.51 -20.87 5.90
C LEU A 517 15.36 -20.33 7.06
N SER A 518 14.74 -19.71 8.06
CA SER A 518 15.47 -19.15 9.21
C SER A 518 16.07 -20.24 10.12
N ILE A 519 15.35 -21.34 10.38
CA ILE A 519 15.85 -22.46 11.19
C ILE A 519 16.91 -23.26 10.42
N ALA A 520 16.74 -23.47 9.11
CA ALA A 520 17.76 -24.12 8.29
C ALA A 520 19.05 -23.29 8.21
N GLN A 521 18.96 -21.96 8.03
CA GLN A 521 20.14 -21.10 8.11
C GLN A 521 20.85 -21.24 9.46
N LYS A 522 20.09 -21.19 10.55
CA LYS A 522 20.61 -21.26 11.92
C LYS A 522 21.20 -22.63 12.27
N SER A 523 20.60 -23.70 11.78
CA SER A 523 21.09 -25.09 11.86
C SER A 523 22.44 -25.23 11.14
N SER A 524 22.51 -24.73 9.90
CA SER A 524 23.70 -24.81 9.05
C SER A 524 24.85 -23.92 9.51
N ASP A 525 24.59 -22.87 10.29
CA ASP A 525 25.63 -22.06 10.94
C ASP A 525 26.43 -22.85 12.00
N ARG A 526 25.91 -23.98 12.49
CA ARG A 526 26.66 -24.93 13.33
C ARG A 526 27.86 -25.52 12.59
N LEU A 527 27.71 -25.91 11.32
CA LEU A 527 28.72 -26.66 10.54
C LEU A 527 30.10 -25.97 10.44
N PRO A 528 30.24 -24.69 10.03
CA PRO A 528 31.56 -24.05 9.96
C PRO A 528 32.18 -23.80 11.34
N ILE A 529 31.38 -23.61 12.39
CA ILE A 529 31.89 -23.48 13.75
C ILE A 529 32.44 -24.83 14.22
N ILE A 530 31.68 -25.91 14.06
CA ILE A 530 32.06 -27.28 14.39
C ILE A 530 33.35 -27.68 13.63
N LYS A 531 33.47 -27.38 12.34
CA LYS A 531 34.70 -27.58 11.55
C LYS A 531 35.85 -26.64 11.94
N SER A 532 35.57 -25.44 12.43
CA SER A 532 36.62 -24.57 12.99
C SER A 532 37.13 -25.09 14.33
N ILE A 533 36.27 -25.64 15.19
CA ILE A 533 36.69 -26.34 16.42
C ILE A 533 37.60 -27.51 16.07
N GLN A 534 37.26 -28.32 15.04
CA GLN A 534 38.14 -29.38 14.55
C GLN A 534 39.49 -28.86 14.04
N TYR A 535 39.54 -27.69 13.40
CA TYR A 535 40.81 -27.10 12.97
C TYR A 535 41.65 -26.61 14.16
N TYR A 536 41.05 -25.86 15.09
CA TYR A 536 41.77 -25.23 16.19
C TYR A 536 42.21 -26.19 17.29
N THR A 537 41.62 -27.39 17.44
CA THR A 537 42.19 -28.42 18.34
C THR A 537 43.56 -28.93 17.87
N TYR A 538 43.79 -29.01 16.56
CA TYR A 538 45.12 -29.33 16.01
C TYR A 538 46.07 -28.14 16.19
N GLU A 539 45.63 -26.91 15.90
CA GLU A 539 46.48 -25.72 16.06
C GLU A 539 46.83 -25.38 17.52
N VAL A 540 46.01 -25.78 18.50
CA VAL A 540 46.38 -25.76 19.93
C VAL A 540 47.55 -26.69 20.23
N VAL A 541 47.68 -27.84 19.56
CA VAL A 541 48.87 -28.72 19.69
C VAL A 541 50.06 -28.14 18.93
N ASN A 542 49.85 -27.72 17.67
CA ASN A 542 50.91 -27.25 16.76
C ASN A 542 51.60 -25.96 17.22
N GLN A 543 50.85 -25.04 17.85
CA GLN A 543 51.34 -23.75 18.32
C GLN A 543 52.12 -22.99 17.23
N ASP A 544 51.55 -22.88 16.03
CA ASP A 544 52.27 -22.37 14.86
C ASP A 544 52.54 -20.86 14.94
N ARG A 545 53.72 -20.52 15.47
CA ARG A 545 54.21 -19.15 15.66
C ARG A 545 54.50 -18.40 14.34
N SER A 546 54.35 -19.03 13.17
CA SER A 546 54.36 -18.29 11.90
C SER A 546 53.01 -17.62 11.59
N ILE A 547 51.92 -18.12 12.20
CA ILE A 547 50.53 -17.69 11.95
C ILE A 547 49.90 -17.05 13.20
N PHE A 548 50.09 -17.67 14.36
CA PHE A 548 49.36 -17.38 15.59
C PHE A 548 50.29 -16.94 16.74
N LEU A 549 49.81 -16.00 17.53
CA LEU A 549 50.45 -15.60 18.78
C LEU A 549 50.31 -16.66 19.87
N ASP A 550 51.20 -16.56 20.88
CA ASP A 550 50.94 -16.75 22.31
C ASP A 550 49.46 -17.06 22.66
N ASP A 551 49.10 -18.34 22.83
CA ASP A 551 47.78 -18.85 23.25
C ASP A 551 46.55 -18.50 22.39
N GLU A 552 46.74 -17.80 21.28
CA GLU A 552 45.67 -17.36 20.37
C GLU A 552 44.80 -18.52 19.82
N PRO A 553 45.35 -19.70 19.46
CA PRO A 553 44.53 -20.85 19.06
C PRO A 553 43.58 -21.32 20.18
N ASN A 554 44.01 -21.31 21.44
CA ASN A 554 43.17 -21.71 22.59
C ASN A 554 42.08 -20.64 22.84
N ARG A 555 42.42 -19.35 22.70
CA ARG A 555 41.46 -18.25 22.80
C ARG A 555 40.37 -18.35 21.73
N ILE A 556 40.73 -18.65 20.48
CA ILE A 556 39.78 -18.83 19.37
C ILE A 556 38.94 -20.10 19.57
N LEU A 557 39.55 -21.21 20.01
CA LEU A 557 38.84 -22.47 20.29
C LEU A 557 37.73 -22.29 21.33
N ASN A 558 38.01 -21.58 22.43
CA ASN A 558 37.02 -21.29 23.48
C ASN A 558 35.88 -20.38 22.99
N ASP A 559 36.19 -19.35 22.19
CA ASP A 559 35.18 -18.49 21.55
C ASP A 559 34.27 -19.25 20.58
N LEU A 560 34.83 -20.20 19.80
CA LEU A 560 34.06 -21.08 18.91
C LEU A 560 33.16 -22.05 19.69
N ILE A 561 33.63 -22.62 20.79
CA ILE A 561 32.83 -23.48 21.69
C ILE A 561 31.64 -22.68 22.24
N TYR A 562 31.88 -21.50 22.80
CA TYR A 562 30.82 -20.63 23.31
C TYR A 562 29.80 -20.24 22.22
N LYS A 563 30.25 -19.95 21.00
CA LYS A 563 29.37 -19.70 19.84
C LYS A 563 28.52 -20.91 19.47
N LEU A 564 29.07 -22.13 19.54
CA LEU A 564 28.33 -23.35 19.27
C LEU A 564 27.28 -23.64 20.36
N GLU A 565 27.66 -23.53 21.63
CA GLU A 565 26.74 -23.68 22.78
C GLU A 565 25.60 -22.65 22.71
N LYS A 566 25.91 -21.41 22.32
CA LYS A 566 24.92 -20.36 22.10
C LYS A 566 23.96 -20.69 20.94
N ILE A 567 24.45 -21.14 19.79
CA ILE A 567 23.57 -21.49 18.65
C ILE A 567 22.69 -22.70 18.98
N GLN A 568 23.21 -23.66 19.75
CA GLN A 568 22.44 -24.79 20.28
C GLN A 568 21.26 -24.33 21.16
N GLU A 569 21.51 -23.49 22.16
CA GLU A 569 20.41 -22.98 22.99
C GLU A 569 19.47 -22.05 22.21
N GLU A 570 19.97 -21.27 21.24
CA GLU A 570 19.14 -20.43 20.36
C GLU A 570 18.18 -21.26 19.48
N LEU A 571 18.63 -22.37 18.89
CA LEU A 571 17.79 -23.30 18.10
C LEU A 571 16.72 -23.99 18.95
N LYS A 572 17.12 -24.42 20.16
CA LYS A 572 16.23 -25.07 21.14
C LYS A 572 15.17 -24.14 21.73
N THR A 573 15.48 -22.85 21.89
CA THR A 573 14.58 -21.86 22.52
C THR A 573 13.83 -20.95 21.54
N GLY A 574 14.20 -20.95 20.26
CA GLY A 574 13.72 -19.97 19.27
C GLY A 574 14.21 -18.54 19.53
N SER A 575 15.13 -18.33 20.47
CA SER A 575 15.56 -16.98 20.91
C SER A 575 16.34 -16.17 19.86
N TYR A 576 16.69 -16.79 18.73
CA TYR A 576 17.16 -16.08 17.53
C TYR A 576 16.04 -15.39 16.72
N GLY A 577 14.77 -15.53 17.13
CA GLY A 577 13.60 -14.91 16.49
C GLY A 577 12.91 -15.75 15.42
N GLY A 578 13.15 -17.07 15.41
CA GLY A 578 12.52 -18.04 14.52
C GLY A 578 11.91 -19.23 15.27
N PRO A 579 11.38 -20.23 14.55
CA PRO A 579 10.80 -21.44 15.14
C PRO A 579 11.87 -22.33 15.80
N THR A 580 11.39 -23.30 16.58
CA THR A 580 12.19 -24.35 17.21
C THR A 580 12.20 -25.62 16.36
N PHE A 581 13.04 -26.61 16.70
CA PHE A 581 12.94 -27.92 16.08
C PHE A 581 11.65 -28.69 16.44
N ASP A 582 11.01 -28.38 17.57
CA ASP A 582 9.71 -28.96 17.96
C ASP A 582 8.56 -28.53 17.03
N ASP A 583 8.71 -27.44 16.27
CA ASP A 583 7.77 -27.03 15.22
C ASP A 583 7.80 -27.95 13.97
N TYR A 584 8.74 -28.92 13.92
CA TYR A 584 8.99 -29.78 12.75
C TYR A 584 9.07 -31.28 13.12
N PRO A 585 7.92 -31.96 13.39
CA PRO A 585 7.90 -33.35 13.84
C PRO A 585 8.61 -34.37 12.92
N PHE A 586 8.77 -34.08 11.63
CA PHE A 586 9.51 -34.94 10.71
C PHE A 586 11.03 -34.97 10.98
N LEU A 587 11.54 -34.14 11.89
CA LEU A 587 12.93 -34.15 12.36
C LEU A 587 13.13 -34.91 13.68
N GLU A 588 12.08 -35.42 14.33
CA GLU A 588 12.20 -36.04 15.66
C GLU A 588 13.15 -37.25 15.67
N SER A 589 13.25 -37.99 14.56
CA SER A 589 14.17 -39.11 14.43
C SER A 589 15.65 -38.73 14.55
N ALA A 590 16.05 -37.52 14.11
CA ALA A 590 17.42 -37.03 14.18
C ALA A 590 17.72 -36.19 15.44
N ILE A 591 16.69 -35.79 16.18
CA ILE A 591 16.75 -34.79 17.26
C ILE A 591 16.36 -35.36 18.62
N LYS A 592 15.55 -36.44 18.66
CA LYS A 592 15.03 -37.07 19.88
C LYS A 592 15.27 -38.58 19.94
N GLU A 593 15.35 -39.25 18.80
CA GLU A 593 15.62 -40.69 18.71
C GLU A 593 17.10 -40.96 18.45
N ASN A 594 17.57 -42.17 18.80
CA ASN A 594 18.91 -42.60 18.43
C ASN A 594 18.92 -43.11 16.99
N GLY A 595 19.86 -42.64 16.18
CA GLY A 595 19.96 -42.99 14.76
C GLY A 595 21.24 -42.48 14.11
N CYS A 596 21.36 -42.74 12.82
CA CYS A 596 22.35 -42.11 11.95
C CYS A 596 21.60 -41.52 10.75
N HIS A 597 21.87 -40.28 10.40
CA HIS A 597 21.14 -39.58 9.35
C HIS A 597 22.11 -39.06 8.29
N ARG A 598 21.94 -39.53 7.05
CA ARG A 598 22.81 -39.22 5.92
C ARG A 598 21.96 -38.88 4.70
N LEU A 599 22.34 -37.83 3.98
CA LEU A 599 21.70 -37.47 2.73
C LEU A 599 22.21 -38.37 1.60
N GLU A 600 21.33 -39.19 1.01
CA GLU A 600 21.67 -40.06 -0.11
C GLU A 600 22.27 -39.26 -1.28
N GLY A 601 23.33 -39.78 -1.89
CA GLY A 601 23.99 -39.15 -3.05
C GLY A 601 24.83 -37.91 -2.74
N ALA A 602 24.90 -37.43 -1.49
CA ALA A 602 25.70 -36.26 -1.09
C ALA A 602 27.24 -36.48 -1.16
N GLY A 603 27.70 -37.67 -1.57
CA GLY A 603 29.11 -38.06 -1.63
C GLY A 603 29.71 -38.45 -0.27
N GLY A 604 28.91 -38.46 0.80
CA GLY A 604 29.28 -38.96 2.12
C GLY A 604 29.17 -40.48 2.25
N THR A 605 29.67 -40.99 3.37
CA THR A 605 29.47 -42.35 3.88
C THR A 605 27.98 -42.64 4.12
N SER A 606 27.52 -43.85 3.77
CA SER A 606 26.22 -44.36 4.24
C SER A 606 26.33 -44.78 5.71
N CYS A 607 25.22 -44.85 6.44
CA CYS A 607 25.23 -45.31 7.83
C CYS A 607 25.84 -46.72 7.98
N ASP A 608 25.58 -47.63 7.04
CA ASP A 608 26.15 -48.99 7.00
C ASP A 608 27.68 -49.02 6.81
N SER A 609 28.30 -47.89 6.45
CA SER A 609 29.74 -47.74 6.24
C SER A 609 30.47 -47.05 7.40
N ILE A 610 29.75 -46.65 8.45
CA ILE A 610 30.36 -46.09 9.67
C ILE A 610 31.02 -47.21 10.47
N VAL A 611 32.30 -47.05 10.77
CA VAL A 611 33.06 -48.00 11.60
C VAL A 611 33.09 -47.49 13.04
N TYR A 612 32.20 -48.03 13.87
CA TYR A 612 32.23 -47.81 15.31
C TYR A 612 33.43 -48.55 15.94
N ASP A 613 34.16 -47.87 16.82
CA ASP A 613 35.31 -48.41 17.52
C ASP A 613 35.36 -47.83 18.95
N SER A 614 34.98 -48.67 19.91
CA SER A 614 34.94 -48.32 21.32
C SER A 614 36.33 -48.17 21.95
N SER A 615 37.42 -48.55 21.29
CA SER A 615 38.78 -48.45 21.86
C SER A 615 39.21 -47.02 22.14
N TYR A 616 38.75 -46.06 21.32
CA TYR A 616 38.90 -44.62 21.52
C TYR A 616 37.59 -43.91 21.91
N GLY A 617 36.57 -44.67 22.34
CA GLY A 617 35.30 -44.15 22.86
C GLY A 617 34.18 -43.92 21.83
N PHE A 618 34.38 -44.20 20.55
CA PHE A 618 33.35 -44.04 19.51
C PHE A 618 32.52 -45.32 19.35
N SER A 619 31.73 -45.66 20.37
CA SER A 619 30.77 -46.77 20.31
C SER A 619 29.57 -46.45 19.39
N GLU A 620 28.82 -47.48 19.00
CA GLU A 620 27.55 -47.33 18.28
C GLU A 620 26.54 -46.49 19.08
N GLU A 621 26.47 -46.69 20.40
CA GLU A 621 25.64 -45.90 21.33
C GLU A 621 26.00 -44.41 21.31
N VAL A 622 27.29 -44.06 21.28
CA VAL A 622 27.78 -42.67 21.20
C VAL A 622 27.60 -42.09 19.80
N GLY A 623 27.90 -42.87 18.76
CA GLY A 623 27.79 -42.45 17.38
C GLY A 623 26.36 -42.28 16.86
N THR A 624 25.37 -42.88 17.54
CA THR A 624 23.94 -42.77 17.20
C THR A 624 23.15 -41.89 18.16
N LEU A 625 23.81 -41.06 18.98
CA LEU A 625 23.12 -40.08 19.83
C LEU A 625 22.34 -39.06 18.97
N PRO A 626 21.17 -38.56 19.42
CA PRO A 626 20.47 -37.46 18.76
C PRO A 626 21.37 -36.22 18.65
N ILE A 627 21.25 -35.46 17.56
CA ILE A 627 22.26 -34.47 17.14
C ILE A 627 22.67 -33.45 18.22
N ASP A 628 21.75 -33.02 19.08
CA ASP A 628 22.05 -32.04 20.13
C ASP A 628 22.81 -32.67 21.32
N GLU A 629 22.59 -33.95 21.63
CA GLU A 629 23.40 -34.70 22.61
C GLU A 629 24.73 -35.15 22.02
N LEU A 630 24.77 -35.48 20.73
CA LEU A 630 26.01 -35.76 19.98
C LEU A 630 26.95 -34.54 19.96
N ILE A 631 26.40 -33.34 19.74
CA ILE A 631 27.13 -32.08 19.80
C ILE A 631 27.58 -31.73 21.23
N ARG A 632 26.74 -31.96 22.26
CA ARG A 632 27.16 -31.78 23.67
C ARG A 632 28.29 -32.75 24.05
N THR A 633 28.20 -34.01 23.62
CA THR A 633 29.23 -35.03 23.81
C THR A 633 30.55 -34.60 23.16
N TYR A 634 30.50 -34.10 21.92
CA TYR A 634 31.68 -33.53 21.26
C TYR A 634 32.27 -32.35 22.03
N ILE A 635 31.46 -31.37 22.46
CA ILE A 635 31.91 -30.21 23.24
C ILE A 635 32.53 -30.64 24.58
N TYR A 636 31.98 -31.65 25.26
CA TYR A 636 32.55 -32.23 26.47
C TYR A 636 33.95 -32.80 26.23
N TYR A 637 34.14 -33.59 25.17
CA TYR A 637 35.48 -34.10 24.81
C TYR A 637 36.46 -32.99 24.42
N VAL A 638 36.02 -31.94 23.71
CA VAL A 638 36.87 -30.79 23.38
C VAL A 638 37.27 -29.99 24.63
N LYS A 639 36.34 -29.77 25.58
CA LYS A 639 36.66 -29.12 26.86
C LYS A 639 37.66 -29.94 27.68
N ASN A 640 37.49 -31.27 27.73
CA ASN A 640 38.48 -32.17 28.33
C ASN A 640 39.83 -32.12 27.60
N PHE A 641 39.86 -32.02 26.27
CA PHE A 641 41.11 -31.83 25.51
C PHE A 641 41.86 -30.55 25.93
N ILE A 642 41.15 -29.43 26.11
CA ILE A 642 41.75 -28.16 26.58
C ILE A 642 42.39 -28.36 27.97
N THR A 643 41.66 -28.93 28.93
CA THR A 643 42.21 -29.21 30.27
C THR A 643 43.42 -30.16 30.22
N ASN A 644 43.35 -31.24 29.44
CA ASN A 644 44.49 -32.14 29.22
C ASN A 644 45.71 -31.41 28.62
N ASN A 645 45.48 -30.43 27.73
CA ASN A 645 46.55 -29.62 27.14
C ASN A 645 47.18 -28.67 28.17
N GLU A 646 46.35 -28.02 28.99
CA GLU A 646 46.80 -27.15 30.11
C GLU A 646 47.54 -27.94 31.21
N GLU A 647 47.18 -29.20 31.43
CA GLU A 647 47.91 -30.16 32.28
C GLU A 647 49.19 -30.73 31.64
N GLY A 648 49.47 -30.39 30.37
CA GLY A 648 50.70 -30.79 29.68
C GLY A 648 50.70 -32.21 29.11
N LYS A 649 49.54 -32.82 28.87
CA LYS A 649 49.41 -34.14 28.19
C LYS A 649 50.06 -34.13 26.80
N TYR A 650 49.95 -33.02 26.08
CA TYR A 650 50.45 -32.87 24.71
C TYR A 650 51.79 -32.14 24.68
N ILE A 651 52.75 -32.69 23.95
CA ILE A 651 54.06 -32.06 23.75
C ILE A 651 53.92 -30.96 22.70
N HIS A 652 54.16 -29.71 23.10
CA HIS A 652 54.32 -28.58 22.19
C HIS A 652 55.79 -28.45 21.77
N LEU A 653 56.05 -28.39 20.47
CA LEU A 653 57.38 -28.15 19.90
C LEU A 653 57.32 -27.01 18.87
N PRO A 654 58.37 -26.18 18.73
CA PRO A 654 58.38 -25.15 17.70
C PRO A 654 58.16 -25.73 16.30
N PHE A 655 57.26 -25.12 15.52
CA PHE A 655 56.92 -25.53 14.15
C PHE A 655 58.01 -25.13 13.13
N THR A 656 59.26 -25.55 13.38
CA THR A 656 60.46 -25.07 12.67
C THR A 656 61.33 -26.20 12.12
N SER A 657 61.03 -27.45 12.46
CA SER A 657 61.83 -28.63 12.07
C SER A 657 60.94 -29.79 11.65
N LYS A 658 61.38 -30.55 10.63
CA LYS A 658 60.70 -31.76 10.14
C LYS A 658 60.52 -32.82 11.23
N GLU A 659 61.41 -32.88 12.23
CA GLU A 659 61.30 -33.84 13.33
C GLU A 659 60.34 -33.36 14.42
N ASN A 660 60.28 -32.06 14.71
CA ASN A 660 59.30 -31.48 15.61
C ASN A 660 57.88 -31.73 15.08
N ILE A 661 57.68 -31.45 13.79
CA ILE A 661 56.42 -31.69 13.08
C ILE A 661 56.09 -33.19 13.05
N ARG A 662 57.08 -34.08 12.91
CA ARG A 662 56.88 -35.54 12.99
C ARG A 662 56.38 -35.97 14.36
N ILE A 663 56.93 -35.43 15.44
CA ILE A 663 56.52 -35.76 16.81
C ILE A 663 55.09 -35.29 17.06
N MET A 664 54.76 -34.04 16.74
CA MET A 664 53.40 -33.49 16.91
C MET A 664 52.38 -34.22 16.03
N TYR A 665 52.70 -34.49 14.76
CA TYR A 665 51.80 -35.23 13.86
C TYR A 665 51.59 -36.68 14.30
N ASN A 666 52.64 -37.38 14.76
CA ASN A 666 52.48 -38.72 15.34
C ASN A 666 51.58 -38.70 16.58
N GLN A 667 51.79 -37.74 17.49
CA GLN A 667 50.96 -37.56 18.68
C GLN A 667 49.49 -37.38 18.31
N MET A 668 49.18 -36.46 17.39
CA MET A 668 47.81 -36.22 16.91
C MET A 668 47.21 -37.41 16.15
N PHE A 669 48.01 -38.18 15.42
CA PHE A 669 47.54 -39.38 14.70
C PHE A 669 47.32 -40.58 15.64
N SER A 670 48.07 -40.68 16.75
CA SER A 670 48.00 -41.81 17.68
C SER A 670 47.05 -41.62 18.85
N ASP A 671 46.79 -40.38 19.27
CA ASP A 671 45.97 -40.09 20.44
C ASP A 671 44.47 -40.28 20.19
N ASP A 672 43.77 -40.81 21.19
CA ASP A 672 42.39 -41.27 21.08
C ASP A 672 41.38 -40.12 20.95
N PHE A 673 41.67 -38.94 21.50
CA PHE A 673 40.80 -37.77 21.36
C PHE A 673 40.65 -37.36 19.89
N PHE A 674 41.73 -37.37 19.09
CA PHE A 674 41.69 -36.95 17.70
C PHE A 674 40.94 -37.94 16.80
N LYS A 675 41.04 -39.25 17.09
CA LYS A 675 40.21 -40.29 16.43
C LYS A 675 38.74 -40.10 16.76
N LEU A 676 38.41 -39.90 18.03
CA LEU A 676 37.06 -39.65 18.51
C LEU A 676 36.47 -38.37 17.90
N GLN A 677 37.27 -37.31 17.83
CA GLN A 677 36.91 -36.07 17.16
C GLN A 677 36.62 -36.31 15.68
N ASP A 678 37.52 -36.95 14.91
CA ASP A 678 37.32 -37.19 13.47
C ASP A 678 36.01 -37.97 13.20
N SER A 679 35.69 -38.99 14.03
CA SER A 679 34.48 -39.81 13.90
C SER A 679 33.19 -39.10 14.34
N LEU A 680 33.17 -38.41 15.50
CA LEU A 680 32.04 -37.58 15.93
C LEU A 680 31.75 -36.47 14.91
N MET A 681 32.81 -35.82 14.41
CA MET A 681 32.74 -34.78 13.39
C MET A 681 32.14 -35.27 12.07
N GLU A 682 32.29 -36.55 11.73
CA GLU A 682 31.71 -37.13 10.52
C GLU A 682 30.19 -37.33 10.68
N ASN A 683 29.72 -37.85 11.82
CA ASN A 683 28.29 -38.04 12.09
C ASN A 683 27.55 -36.72 12.25
N ILE A 684 28.03 -35.82 13.12
CA ILE A 684 27.45 -34.48 13.35
C ILE A 684 27.27 -33.69 12.03
N PHE A 685 28.22 -33.82 11.10
CA PHE A 685 28.15 -33.19 9.78
C PHE A 685 27.06 -33.81 8.91
N GLY A 686 26.88 -35.14 8.96
CA GLY A 686 25.82 -35.86 8.25
C GLY A 686 24.42 -35.49 8.74
N ASP A 687 24.20 -35.51 10.06
CA ASP A 687 22.87 -35.27 10.63
C ASP A 687 22.39 -33.82 10.40
N ILE A 688 23.29 -32.83 10.48
CA ILE A 688 22.95 -31.44 10.14
C ILE A 688 22.66 -31.30 8.64
N GLN A 689 23.42 -31.96 7.74
CA GLN A 689 23.11 -31.96 6.31
C GLN A 689 21.75 -32.62 6.00
N TYR A 690 21.39 -33.68 6.72
CA TYR A 690 20.07 -34.30 6.64
C TYR A 690 18.97 -33.33 7.09
N ILE A 691 19.10 -32.74 8.29
CA ILE A 691 18.15 -31.76 8.84
C ILE A 691 17.95 -30.56 7.89
N ASP A 692 19.04 -29.94 7.44
CA ASP A 692 19.00 -28.80 6.52
C ASP A 692 18.31 -29.18 5.19
N SER A 693 18.58 -30.38 4.66
CA SER A 693 17.97 -30.87 3.42
C SER A 693 16.48 -31.19 3.59
N SER A 694 16.08 -31.85 4.68
CA SER A 694 14.66 -32.15 4.98
C SER A 694 13.86 -30.88 5.20
N LEU A 695 14.43 -29.87 5.86
CA LEU A 695 13.85 -28.52 5.96
C LEU A 695 13.69 -27.88 4.57
N MET A 696 14.70 -27.95 3.70
CA MET A 696 14.58 -27.43 2.33
C MET A 696 13.53 -28.18 1.50
N GLU A 697 13.42 -29.50 1.63
CA GLU A 697 12.39 -30.29 0.93
C GLU A 697 10.97 -29.94 1.41
N TYR A 698 10.75 -29.86 2.72
CA TYR A 698 9.47 -29.39 3.27
C TYR A 698 9.14 -27.95 2.83
N SER A 699 10.14 -27.07 2.70
CA SER A 699 9.93 -25.73 2.13
C SER A 699 9.44 -25.79 0.67
N LYS A 700 9.95 -26.74 -0.13
CA LYS A 700 9.50 -26.96 -1.51
C LYS A 700 8.07 -27.54 -1.54
N GLU A 701 7.68 -28.37 -0.59
CA GLU A 701 6.31 -28.88 -0.46
C GLU A 701 5.31 -27.76 -0.13
N VAL A 702 5.63 -26.90 0.85
CA VAL A 702 4.78 -25.75 1.19
C VAL A 702 4.63 -24.79 0.00
N LEU A 703 5.67 -24.63 -0.83
CA LEU A 703 5.62 -23.85 -2.06
C LEU A 703 4.94 -24.57 -3.25
N SER A 704 5.05 -25.90 -3.36
CA SER A 704 4.41 -26.66 -4.45
C SER A 704 2.90 -26.65 -4.32
N ASN A 705 2.38 -26.69 -3.10
CA ASN A 705 0.97 -26.45 -2.80
C ASN A 705 0.48 -25.08 -3.32
N PHE A 706 1.29 -24.01 -3.18
CA PHE A 706 0.96 -22.71 -3.77
C PHE A 706 0.95 -22.75 -5.31
N VAL A 707 1.85 -23.50 -5.95
CA VAL A 707 1.83 -23.71 -7.41
C VAL A 707 0.57 -24.48 -7.86
N ILE A 708 0.08 -25.44 -7.05
CA ILE A 708 -1.19 -26.13 -7.30
C ILE A 708 -2.36 -25.15 -7.20
N PHE A 709 -2.42 -24.31 -6.15
CA PHE A 709 -3.43 -23.24 -6.04
C PHE A 709 -3.39 -22.28 -7.23
N HIS A 710 -2.20 -21.83 -7.65
CA HIS A 710 -2.06 -20.96 -8.82
C HIS A 710 -2.52 -21.64 -10.11
N LYS A 711 -2.23 -22.93 -10.30
CA LYS A 711 -2.71 -23.70 -11.46
C LYS A 711 -4.23 -23.85 -11.46
N ILE A 712 -4.84 -24.18 -10.32
CA ILE A 712 -6.31 -24.24 -10.17
C ILE A 712 -6.92 -22.87 -10.49
N TYR A 713 -6.30 -21.78 -10.03
CA TYR A 713 -6.75 -20.41 -10.30
C TYR A 713 -6.64 -20.05 -11.80
N GLU A 714 -5.55 -20.43 -12.49
CA GLU A 714 -5.45 -20.31 -13.95
C GLU A 714 -6.51 -21.13 -14.69
N GLU A 715 -6.79 -22.36 -14.26
CA GLU A 715 -7.81 -23.22 -14.88
C GLU A 715 -9.21 -22.62 -14.67
N LYS A 716 -9.51 -22.05 -13.49
CA LYS A 716 -10.77 -21.34 -13.24
C LYS A 716 -10.89 -19.99 -13.97
N ILE A 717 -9.79 -19.27 -14.20
CA ILE A 717 -9.78 -18.13 -15.12
C ILE A 717 -10.10 -18.61 -16.54
N LYS A 718 -9.47 -19.67 -17.04
CA LYS A 718 -9.72 -20.20 -18.40
C LYS A 718 -11.16 -20.72 -18.56
N GLU A 719 -11.74 -21.36 -17.55
CA GLU A 719 -13.17 -21.71 -17.52
C GLU A 719 -14.05 -20.45 -17.59
N MET A 720 -13.74 -19.42 -16.81
CA MET A 720 -14.51 -18.17 -16.77
C MET A 720 -14.39 -17.37 -18.08
N ASP A 721 -13.18 -17.25 -18.66
CA ASP A 721 -12.96 -16.66 -19.98
C ASP A 721 -13.68 -17.44 -21.09
N THR A 722 -13.74 -18.77 -20.98
CA THR A 722 -14.49 -19.62 -21.91
C THR A 722 -16.00 -19.41 -21.77
N LEU A 723 -16.51 -19.30 -20.55
CA LEU A 723 -17.91 -18.95 -20.26
C LEU A 723 -18.26 -17.56 -20.82
N VAL A 724 -17.46 -16.54 -20.53
CA VAL A 724 -17.64 -15.16 -21.03
C VAL A 724 -17.60 -15.14 -22.56
N SER A 725 -16.64 -15.84 -23.17
CA SER A 725 -16.53 -15.97 -24.63
C SER A 725 -17.75 -16.67 -25.23
N PHE A 726 -18.24 -17.76 -24.60
CA PHE A 726 -19.44 -18.47 -25.04
C PHE A 726 -20.68 -17.57 -24.97
N VAL A 727 -20.84 -16.80 -23.88
CA VAL A 727 -21.93 -15.82 -23.72
C VAL A 727 -21.93 -14.77 -24.85
N PHE A 728 -20.75 -14.30 -25.28
CA PHE A 728 -20.63 -13.37 -26.41
C PHE A 728 -20.71 -14.03 -27.80
N LEU A 729 -20.58 -15.35 -27.91
CA LEU A 729 -20.68 -16.11 -29.16
C LEU A 729 -22.10 -16.61 -29.47
N VAL A 730 -22.97 -16.78 -28.46
CA VAL A 730 -24.39 -17.13 -28.70
C VAL A 730 -25.12 -15.92 -29.30
N PRO A 731 -25.69 -15.99 -30.53
CA PRO A 731 -26.34 -14.84 -31.15
C PRO A 731 -27.54 -14.33 -30.33
N GLN A 732 -27.71 -13.01 -30.20
CA GLN A 732 -28.84 -12.40 -29.47
C GLN A 732 -30.23 -12.97 -29.85
N ALA A 733 -30.42 -13.41 -31.09
CA ALA A 733 -31.67 -14.03 -31.54
C ALA A 733 -31.94 -15.40 -30.91
N VAL A 734 -30.88 -16.15 -30.53
CA VAL A 734 -30.98 -17.42 -29.79
C VAL A 734 -31.19 -17.13 -28.31
N VAL A 735 -30.43 -16.17 -27.73
CA VAL A 735 -30.60 -15.75 -26.33
C VAL A 735 -32.04 -15.30 -26.06
N ASN A 736 -32.57 -14.36 -26.86
CA ASN A 736 -33.93 -13.85 -26.69
C ASN A 736 -35.04 -14.88 -26.98
N LYS A 737 -34.71 -16.03 -27.59
CA LYS A 737 -35.67 -17.12 -27.86
C LYS A 737 -35.65 -18.23 -26.80
N ASN A 738 -34.64 -18.27 -25.93
CA ASN A 738 -34.56 -19.17 -24.78
C ASN A 738 -34.64 -18.36 -23.49
N GLU A 739 -35.85 -18.18 -22.97
CA GLU A 739 -36.10 -17.34 -21.79
C GLU A 739 -35.33 -17.81 -20.55
N LYS A 740 -35.14 -19.12 -20.36
CA LYS A 740 -34.31 -19.65 -19.25
C LYS A 740 -32.84 -19.24 -19.39
N TYR A 741 -32.26 -19.40 -20.58
CA TYR A 741 -30.88 -18.98 -20.82
C TYR A 741 -30.71 -17.47 -20.69
N LYS A 742 -31.66 -16.68 -21.21
CA LYS A 742 -31.70 -15.23 -21.03
C LYS A 742 -31.76 -14.84 -19.55
N ARG A 743 -32.68 -15.43 -18.77
CA ARG A 743 -32.82 -15.17 -17.33
C ARG A 743 -31.55 -15.54 -16.57
N PHE A 744 -30.90 -16.66 -16.92
CA PHE A 744 -29.59 -17.03 -16.36
C PHE A 744 -28.53 -15.97 -16.65
N LEU A 745 -28.42 -15.45 -17.87
CA LEU A 745 -27.47 -14.37 -18.19
C LEU A 745 -27.80 -13.03 -17.51
N GLU A 746 -29.08 -12.72 -17.32
CA GLU A 746 -29.54 -11.45 -16.73
C GLU A 746 -29.55 -11.46 -15.19
N THR A 747 -29.62 -12.63 -14.54
CA THR A 747 -29.84 -12.75 -13.08
C THR A 747 -28.95 -13.76 -12.35
N THR A 748 -28.12 -14.51 -13.08
CA THR A 748 -27.34 -15.69 -12.63
C THR A 748 -28.14 -16.80 -11.94
N GLN A 749 -29.47 -16.79 -12.05
CA GLN A 749 -30.33 -17.86 -11.54
C GLN A 749 -30.44 -19.02 -12.52
N THR A 750 -30.10 -20.22 -12.07
CA THR A 750 -30.53 -21.48 -12.66
C THR A 750 -31.87 -21.87 -12.05
N ASP A 751 -32.88 -22.16 -12.89
CA ASP A 751 -34.09 -22.83 -12.42
C ASP A 751 -33.75 -24.30 -12.13
N GLU A 752 -33.79 -24.72 -10.86
CA GLU A 752 -33.97 -26.14 -10.46
C GLU A 752 -35.45 -26.55 -10.62
#